data_AF-A0AAD8J5K2-F1
#
_entry.id   AF-A0AAD8J5K2-F1
#
_cell.length_a   1.000
_cell.length_b   1.000
_cell.length_c   1.000
_cell.angle_alpha   90.00
_cell.angle_beta   90.00
_cell.angle_gamma   90.00
#
_symmetry.space_group_name_H-M   'P 1'
#
loop_
_entity.id
_entity.type
_entity.pdbx_description
1 polymer ?
#
loop_
_entity_poly.entity_id
_entity_poly.type
_entity_poly.pdbx_seq_one_letter_code
_entity_poly.pdbx_strand_id
1 'polypeptide(L)'
;MKKAKWMFLTFLAMHFLSSSSQEPDTSRWEIIDCGADGVPFNDDLLIWHTDDGYIQTGSNELVRTKATRNEFNTLRAFPDKERENCYSMSSETQTLRYIIRVGFYYGNYDGLSKPPKFDLFINNVKWATVDTSINNGEPFYEEIIYHDRASGFFRICLVKIKGGGIPLINSIEIMVVYDELYPEMERGATYNLVARTNLGGPEVRYDIDTDEMYNRIWSKDASPYARVSGFPNLVPTYENHPPIPILGDAIVSNAYDPITLTINRRQSTPQSAYIVLYFTDLGDPFNSRQTTTLKIEINSQDQGIVNATGYGETTVITKYPVMVSGPTINITLSRADELSLPPMIAAMEVFTKWDAGPDTSRWQSIDCGREVLRLDDALFTWDANRDYTQTGINKLVRINTTRDEFNTLRAFPNNTKDNCYNVPIDTETIRYIIRVGFYYGNYDGLSRPPTFDLFINNIKWTTINTSTNDGEPVYEEIIYYNKGSGFFKICLVHIQDGGIPIINSIETVGVFHVLYPKMETNATYSLVTRINFGGPEVRYDLETDEIYNRIWSKGATPYANVSGLPTNLAPTFENHPPRSVMADAIESNASDPITLTIDLPQLTSPCDDIAEPTQLMDTIAFKLQEKPKALRTHESDDLAMILGQDTDSKYVTIPWKPKMDYENNSLKPLKLKNCTGDKPIQSVDAN
;
A
#
# COMPACT_ATOMS: atom_id res chain seq x y z
N MET A 1 52.21 34.65 26.62
CA MET A 1 51.17 33.74 27.14
C MET A 1 49.74 34.32 27.12
N LYS A 2 49.48 35.57 27.54
CA LYS A 2 48.10 36.14 27.53
C LYS A 2 47.47 36.30 26.14
N LYS A 3 48.23 36.68 25.10
CA LYS A 3 47.72 36.80 23.72
C LYS A 3 47.40 35.47 23.05
N ALA A 4 48.15 34.41 23.36
CA ALA A 4 47.91 33.06 22.84
C ALA A 4 46.65 32.42 23.45
N LYS A 5 46.34 32.73 24.73
CA LYS A 5 45.08 32.32 25.38
C LYS A 5 43.86 32.96 24.72
N TRP A 6 43.96 34.24 24.32
CA TRP A 6 42.87 34.94 23.66
C TRP A 6 42.63 34.43 22.23
N MET A 7 43.70 34.17 21.46
CA MET A 7 43.59 33.51 20.14
C MET A 7 42.99 32.11 20.24
N PHE A 8 43.39 31.31 21.23
CA PHE A 8 42.85 29.96 21.41
C PHE A 8 41.38 29.97 21.82
N LEU A 9 40.96 30.93 22.68
CA LEU A 9 39.55 31.14 23.03
C LEU A 9 38.70 31.63 21.84
N THR A 10 39.23 32.51 20.97
CA THR A 10 38.53 32.92 19.74
C THR A 10 38.46 31.81 18.70
N PHE A 11 39.50 30.97 18.58
CA PHE A 11 39.49 29.83 17.67
C PHE A 11 38.53 28.74 18.15
N LEU A 12 38.47 28.50 19.46
CA LEU A 12 37.50 27.59 20.08
C LEU A 12 36.07 28.13 19.95
N ALA A 13 35.85 29.44 20.14
CA ALA A 13 34.55 30.07 19.89
C ALA A 13 34.13 29.98 18.40
N MET A 14 35.06 30.15 17.45
CA MET A 14 34.79 29.94 16.02
C MET A 14 34.54 28.46 15.67
N HIS A 15 35.21 27.51 16.34
CA HIS A 15 34.96 26.07 16.16
C HIS A 15 33.63 25.61 16.77
N PHE A 16 33.18 26.24 17.87
CA PHE A 16 31.84 26.03 18.42
C PHE A 16 30.74 26.74 17.60
N LEU A 17 31.06 27.84 16.92
CA LEU A 17 30.15 28.51 15.97
C LEU A 17 30.04 27.77 14.63
N SER A 18 30.98 26.89 14.28
CA SER A 18 30.93 26.08 13.05
C SER A 18 30.31 24.69 13.24
N SER A 19 29.79 24.38 14.43
CA SER A 19 29.13 23.10 14.73
C SER A 19 27.60 23.18 14.88
N SER A 20 26.91 24.15 14.27
CA SER A 20 25.43 24.21 14.34
C SER A 20 24.67 24.94 13.22
N SER A 21 25.28 25.30 12.09
CA SER A 21 24.50 25.71 10.91
C SER A 21 24.49 24.57 9.91
N GLN A 22 23.60 23.61 10.09
CA GLN A 22 23.26 22.68 9.02
C GLN A 22 22.43 23.49 8.02
N GLU A 23 23.06 23.98 6.95
CA GLU A 23 22.27 24.60 5.88
C GLU A 23 21.34 23.55 5.27
N PRO A 24 20.08 23.89 4.99
CA PRO A 24 19.15 22.99 4.33
C PRO A 24 19.74 22.55 2.98
N ASP A 25 19.79 21.24 2.72
CA ASP A 25 20.14 20.74 1.40
C ASP A 25 18.97 20.95 0.44
N THR A 26 18.87 22.16 -0.11
CA THR A 26 17.84 22.54 -1.09
C THR A 26 18.12 22.02 -2.49
N SER A 27 19.28 21.37 -2.72
CA SER A 27 19.69 20.92 -4.06
C SER A 27 18.79 19.83 -4.66
N ARG A 28 17.96 19.19 -3.81
CA ARG A 28 17.02 18.13 -4.16
C ARG A 28 15.56 18.56 -4.04
N TRP A 29 15.30 19.87 -3.96
CA TRP A 29 13.94 20.40 -3.98
C TRP A 29 13.53 20.72 -5.39
N GLU A 30 12.30 20.36 -5.76
CA GLU A 30 11.68 20.75 -7.01
C GLU A 30 10.64 21.81 -6.69
N ILE A 31 10.93 23.07 -7.04
CA ILE A 31 10.08 24.23 -6.79
C ILE A 31 9.67 24.81 -8.15
N ILE A 32 8.41 24.62 -8.52
CA ILE A 32 7.93 24.79 -9.90
C ILE A 32 6.80 25.82 -9.93
N ASP A 33 6.96 26.84 -10.76
CA ASP A 33 5.95 27.81 -11.15
C ASP A 33 5.28 27.34 -12.44
N CYS A 34 4.02 26.90 -12.31
CA CYS A 34 3.25 26.33 -13.39
C CYS A 34 2.68 27.43 -14.30
N GLY A 35 2.96 27.32 -15.59
CA GLY A 35 2.47 28.30 -16.57
C GLY A 35 3.32 29.56 -16.69
N ALA A 36 4.52 29.58 -16.14
CA ALA A 36 5.49 30.66 -16.36
C ALA A 36 6.20 30.54 -17.71
N ASP A 37 6.17 31.62 -18.49
CA ASP A 37 6.93 31.76 -19.75
C ASP A 37 8.24 32.54 -19.51
N GLY A 38 9.25 31.94 -18.87
CA GLY A 38 10.45 32.75 -18.58
C GLY A 38 11.60 32.13 -17.81
N VAL A 39 12.43 33.03 -17.29
CA VAL A 39 13.60 32.71 -16.46
C VAL A 39 13.13 32.45 -15.03
N PRO A 40 13.72 31.47 -14.32
CA PRO A 40 13.43 31.24 -12.92
C PRO A 40 13.50 32.53 -12.10
N PHE A 41 12.56 32.72 -11.16
CA PHE A 41 12.61 33.83 -10.21
C PHE A 41 13.04 33.34 -8.83
N ASN A 42 13.59 34.26 -8.03
CA ASN A 42 13.98 33.99 -6.66
C ASN A 42 12.98 34.69 -5.73
N ASP A 43 12.40 33.91 -4.81
CA ASP A 43 11.51 34.38 -3.75
C ASP A 43 12.05 33.84 -2.42
N ASP A 44 12.59 34.72 -1.59
CA ASP A 44 13.11 34.40 -0.26
C ASP A 44 14.03 33.16 -0.25
N LEU A 45 15.00 33.12 -1.18
CA LEU A 45 15.99 32.04 -1.38
C LEU A 45 15.47 30.77 -2.07
N LEU A 46 14.18 30.68 -2.38
CA LEU A 46 13.63 29.63 -3.24
C LEU A 46 13.71 30.05 -4.70
N ILE A 47 14.29 29.20 -5.54
CA ILE A 47 14.37 29.42 -6.98
C ILE A 47 13.21 28.65 -7.63
N TRP A 48 12.28 29.39 -8.22
CA TRP A 48 11.09 28.86 -8.88
C TRP A 48 11.37 28.61 -10.36
N HIS A 49 11.26 27.35 -10.79
CA HIS A 49 11.51 26.93 -12.18
C HIS A 49 10.22 26.81 -12.99
N THR A 50 10.31 26.96 -14.30
CA THR A 50 9.17 26.73 -15.22
C THR A 50 8.79 25.25 -15.29
N ASP A 51 7.55 24.96 -15.63
CA ASP A 51 7.04 23.59 -15.70
C ASP A 51 7.23 22.83 -17.03
N ASP A 52 7.89 23.44 -18.02
CA ASP A 52 8.08 22.89 -19.38
C ASP A 52 8.73 21.50 -19.42
N GLY A 53 9.54 21.15 -18.42
CA GLY A 53 10.21 19.84 -18.32
C GLY A 53 9.33 18.71 -17.78
N TYR A 54 8.19 19.03 -17.16
CA TYR A 54 7.39 18.09 -16.38
C TYR A 54 6.03 17.78 -17.03
N ILE A 55 5.56 18.65 -17.94
CA ILE A 55 4.29 18.49 -18.64
C ILE A 55 4.33 19.08 -20.05
N GLN A 56 3.56 18.49 -20.98
CA GLN A 56 3.48 18.94 -22.38
C GLN A 56 2.08 19.41 -22.80
N THR A 57 1.09 19.28 -21.92
CA THR A 57 -0.32 19.63 -22.18
C THR A 57 -0.70 20.92 -21.46
N GLY A 58 -1.86 21.49 -21.79
CA GLY A 58 -2.36 22.74 -21.19
C GLY A 58 -1.82 24.02 -21.84
N SER A 59 -2.35 25.15 -21.38
CA SER A 59 -1.93 26.50 -21.79
C SER A 59 -1.47 27.33 -20.60
N ASN A 60 -0.43 28.14 -20.83
CA ASN A 60 0.10 29.07 -19.84
C ASN A 60 -0.78 30.33 -19.80
N GLU A 61 -1.16 30.75 -18.60
CA GLU A 61 -2.09 31.87 -18.39
C GLU A 61 -1.61 32.74 -17.22
N LEU A 62 -2.01 34.02 -17.26
CA LEU A 62 -1.80 34.96 -16.17
C LEU A 62 -3.11 35.20 -15.42
N VAL A 63 -3.03 35.27 -14.10
CA VAL A 63 -4.17 35.71 -13.30
C VAL A 63 -4.49 37.17 -13.58
N ARG A 64 -5.78 37.52 -13.52
CA ARG A 64 -6.22 38.92 -13.66
C ARG A 64 -6.16 39.67 -12.35
N THR A 65 -6.55 39.00 -11.28
CA THR A 65 -6.39 39.50 -9.91
C THR A 65 -5.11 38.92 -9.36
N LYS A 66 -4.11 39.78 -9.09
CA LYS A 66 -2.82 39.31 -8.56
C LYS A 66 -2.94 38.89 -7.10
N ALA A 67 -2.31 37.78 -6.78
CA ALA A 67 -2.06 37.35 -5.41
C ALA A 67 -0.83 38.08 -4.85
N THR A 68 -0.73 38.11 -3.52
CA THR A 68 0.44 38.66 -2.81
C THR A 68 1.72 37.89 -3.15
N ARG A 69 1.61 36.57 -3.29
CA ARG A 69 2.71 35.65 -3.57
C ARG A 69 2.86 35.39 -5.06
N ASN A 70 4.09 35.31 -5.55
CA ASN A 70 4.39 35.32 -6.99
C ASN A 70 4.02 34.02 -7.68
N GLU A 71 4.20 32.89 -7.02
CA GLU A 71 3.90 31.53 -7.52
C GLU A 71 2.41 31.27 -7.77
N PHE A 72 1.53 32.23 -7.46
CA PHE A 72 0.11 32.18 -7.79
C PHE A 72 -0.28 33.12 -8.93
N ASN A 73 0.65 33.93 -9.46
CA ASN A 73 0.33 34.93 -10.48
C ASN A 73 0.34 34.39 -11.92
N THR A 74 0.84 33.17 -12.08
CA THR A 74 0.89 32.34 -13.28
C THR A 74 0.11 31.07 -13.00
N LEU A 75 -0.48 30.48 -14.04
CA LEU A 75 -1.08 29.15 -13.97
C LEU A 75 -1.01 28.44 -15.31
N ARG A 76 -1.04 27.11 -15.25
CA ARG A 76 -1.32 26.26 -16.41
C ARG A 76 -2.77 25.77 -16.36
N ALA A 77 -3.52 26.01 -17.43
CA ALA A 77 -4.91 25.59 -17.58
C ALA A 77 -5.05 24.40 -18.54
N PHE A 78 -5.97 23.48 -18.26
CA PHE A 78 -6.16 22.25 -19.04
C PHE A 78 -7.55 22.16 -19.68
N PRO A 79 -7.79 22.86 -20.81
CA PRO A 79 -9.11 22.89 -21.46
C PRO A 79 -9.43 21.62 -22.25
N ASP A 80 -8.41 20.90 -22.74
CA ASP A 80 -8.54 19.68 -23.54
C ASP A 80 -9.05 18.50 -22.67
N LYS A 81 -9.98 17.72 -23.21
CA LYS A 81 -10.60 16.58 -22.54
C LYS A 81 -10.03 15.23 -22.97
N GLU A 82 -9.29 15.17 -24.07
CA GLU A 82 -8.82 13.91 -24.65
C GLU A 82 -7.40 13.53 -24.19
N ARG A 83 -6.73 14.40 -23.44
CA ARG A 83 -5.35 14.20 -22.98
C ARG A 83 -5.26 14.12 -21.46
N GLU A 84 -4.33 13.31 -20.99
CA GLU A 84 -3.95 13.27 -19.57
C GLU A 84 -3.30 14.61 -19.15
N ASN A 85 -3.72 15.14 -18.01
CA ASN A 85 -3.15 16.36 -17.43
C ASN A 85 -2.30 15.97 -16.22
N CYS A 86 -1.16 15.33 -16.50
CA CYS A 86 -0.29 14.72 -15.48
C CYS A 86 1.13 15.26 -15.60
N TYR A 87 1.63 15.83 -14.50
CA TYR A 87 3.03 16.16 -14.31
C TYR A 87 3.79 14.88 -13.98
N SER A 88 4.94 14.66 -14.62
CA SER A 88 5.81 13.53 -14.33
C SER A 88 7.00 14.01 -13.50
N MET A 89 7.07 13.58 -12.24
CA MET A 89 8.11 13.99 -11.29
C MET A 89 9.09 12.83 -11.09
N SER A 90 10.38 13.10 -11.26
CA SER A 90 11.42 12.13 -10.90
C SER A 90 11.42 11.93 -9.40
N SER A 91 11.65 10.69 -8.96
CA SER A 91 11.84 10.37 -7.55
C SER A 91 13.14 9.60 -7.34
N GLU A 92 13.69 9.72 -6.14
CA GLU A 92 14.87 8.97 -5.74
C GLU A 92 14.59 7.46 -5.78
N THR A 93 15.56 6.67 -6.22
CA THR A 93 15.45 5.19 -6.25
C THR A 93 15.59 4.55 -4.87
N GLN A 94 15.72 5.37 -3.83
CA GLN A 94 15.67 4.95 -2.43
C GLN A 94 14.28 5.25 -1.87
N THR A 95 13.81 4.44 -0.93
CA THR A 95 12.54 4.70 -0.24
C THR A 95 12.69 5.94 0.64
N LEU A 96 12.16 7.07 0.17
CA LEU A 96 12.17 8.35 0.88
C LEU A 96 10.74 8.90 0.99
N ARG A 97 10.54 9.73 2.01
CA ARG A 97 9.34 10.54 2.13
C ARG A 97 9.54 11.87 1.43
N TYR A 98 8.44 12.45 0.99
CA TYR A 98 8.38 13.75 0.35
C TYR A 98 7.29 14.56 1.02
N ILE A 99 7.57 15.82 1.33
CA ILE A 99 6.50 16.82 1.41
C ILE A 99 6.20 17.22 -0.03
N ILE A 100 4.97 16.97 -0.48
CA ILE A 100 4.48 17.42 -1.78
C ILE A 100 3.40 18.43 -1.52
N ARG A 101 3.57 19.63 -2.07
CA ARG A 101 2.62 20.73 -1.96
C ARG A 101 2.24 21.24 -3.34
N VAL A 102 0.95 21.43 -3.58
CA VAL A 102 0.43 21.95 -4.85
C VAL A 102 -0.43 23.17 -4.58
N GLY A 103 -0.15 24.28 -5.27
CA GLY A 103 -0.86 25.54 -5.12
C GLY A 103 -1.96 25.75 -6.17
N PHE A 104 -3.09 26.29 -5.70
CA PHE A 104 -4.24 26.62 -6.53
C PHE A 104 -4.75 28.03 -6.26
N TYR A 105 -4.95 28.78 -7.34
CA TYR A 105 -5.57 30.10 -7.35
C TYR A 105 -6.17 30.40 -8.73
N TYR A 106 -7.49 30.60 -8.76
CA TYR A 106 -8.20 30.88 -10.01
C TYR A 106 -7.90 32.28 -10.56
N GLY A 107 -7.80 33.29 -9.68
CA GLY A 107 -7.43 34.67 -10.03
C GLY A 107 -8.26 35.30 -11.16
N ASN A 108 -9.42 34.72 -11.48
CA ASN A 108 -10.26 35.04 -12.63
C ASN A 108 -9.49 35.14 -13.96
N TYR A 109 -8.51 34.25 -14.21
CA TYR A 109 -7.62 34.32 -15.39
C TYR A 109 -8.40 34.44 -16.72
N ASP A 110 -9.45 33.64 -16.87
CA ASP A 110 -10.31 33.61 -18.06
C ASP A 110 -11.37 34.73 -18.12
N GLY A 111 -11.56 35.47 -17.03
CA GLY A 111 -12.56 36.54 -16.93
C GLY A 111 -14.01 36.09 -16.79
N LEU A 112 -14.27 34.79 -16.58
CA LEU A 112 -15.62 34.24 -16.53
C LEU A 112 -16.26 34.30 -15.14
N SER A 113 -15.46 34.56 -14.09
CA SER A 113 -15.89 34.55 -12.69
C SER A 113 -16.58 33.25 -12.30
N LYS A 114 -16.07 32.13 -12.83
CA LYS A 114 -16.59 30.77 -12.63
C LYS A 114 -15.44 29.87 -12.14
N PRO A 115 -15.07 29.95 -10.85
CA PRO A 115 -13.99 29.15 -10.30
C PRO A 115 -14.23 27.64 -10.51
N PRO A 116 -13.24 26.90 -11.03
CA PRO A 116 -13.38 25.48 -11.30
C PRO A 116 -13.29 24.58 -10.06
N LYS A 117 -13.87 23.38 -10.19
CA LYS A 117 -13.74 22.22 -9.33
C LYS A 117 -13.27 21.00 -10.13
N PHE A 118 -12.28 20.29 -9.62
CA PHE A 118 -11.70 19.12 -10.29
C PHE A 118 -11.02 18.21 -9.25
N ASP A 119 -10.68 16.99 -9.63
CA ASP A 119 -10.00 16.05 -8.75
C ASP A 119 -8.50 16.08 -8.99
N LEU A 120 -7.74 16.02 -7.90
CA LEU A 120 -6.28 15.91 -7.87
C LEU A 120 -5.90 14.48 -7.49
N PHE A 121 -4.93 13.93 -8.20
CA PHE A 121 -4.42 12.58 -8.01
C PHE A 121 -2.91 12.61 -7.86
N ILE A 122 -2.37 11.71 -7.03
CA ILE A 122 -0.99 11.28 -7.10
C ILE A 122 -0.95 9.83 -7.60
N ASN A 123 -0.24 9.60 -8.69
CA ASN A 123 -0.35 8.40 -9.51
C ASN A 123 -1.83 8.12 -9.83
N ASN A 124 -2.34 6.98 -9.35
CA ASN A 124 -3.73 6.55 -9.58
C ASN A 124 -4.61 6.72 -8.33
N VAL A 125 -4.08 7.34 -7.26
CA VAL A 125 -4.80 7.52 -6.00
C VAL A 125 -5.31 8.95 -5.89
N LYS A 126 -6.62 9.08 -5.65
CA LYS A 126 -7.26 10.39 -5.45
C LYS A 126 -6.70 11.04 -4.20
N TRP A 127 -6.10 12.21 -4.38
CA TRP A 127 -5.59 13.05 -3.31
C TRP A 127 -6.71 13.91 -2.73
N ALA A 128 -7.33 14.76 -3.54
CA ALA A 128 -8.32 15.73 -3.09
C ALA A 128 -9.29 16.11 -4.21
N THR A 129 -10.46 16.65 -3.85
CA THR A 129 -11.26 17.46 -4.78
C THR A 129 -10.88 18.91 -4.56
N VAL A 130 -10.27 19.51 -5.56
CA VAL A 130 -9.91 20.93 -5.57
C VAL A 130 -11.14 21.75 -5.91
N ASP A 131 -11.41 22.77 -5.11
CA ASP A 131 -12.48 23.74 -5.33
C ASP A 131 -11.92 25.14 -5.15
N THR A 132 -11.66 25.84 -6.26
CA THR A 132 -11.02 27.16 -6.24
C THR A 132 -11.96 28.29 -5.77
N SER A 133 -13.20 27.97 -5.39
CA SER A 133 -14.14 28.92 -4.78
C SER A 133 -14.08 28.95 -3.25
N ILE A 134 -13.38 28.00 -2.62
CA ILE A 134 -13.22 27.96 -1.16
C ILE A 134 -12.40 29.15 -0.67
N ASN A 135 -12.43 29.41 0.64
CA ASN A 135 -11.68 30.51 1.27
C ASN A 135 -11.93 31.87 0.59
N ASN A 136 -13.15 32.11 0.11
CA ASN A 136 -13.55 33.29 -0.65
C ASN A 136 -12.74 33.50 -1.95
N GLY A 137 -12.21 32.43 -2.53
CA GLY A 137 -11.40 32.46 -3.75
C GLY A 137 -9.95 32.87 -3.55
N GLU A 138 -9.47 32.94 -2.31
CA GLU A 138 -8.07 33.21 -1.98
C GLU A 138 -7.16 32.00 -2.34
N PRO A 139 -5.86 32.23 -2.63
CA PRO A 139 -4.90 31.16 -2.88
C PRO A 139 -4.82 30.17 -1.73
N PHE A 140 -4.66 28.88 -2.05
CA PHE A 140 -4.42 27.85 -1.05
C PHE A 140 -3.55 26.73 -1.60
N TYR A 141 -3.03 25.91 -0.69
CA TYR A 141 -2.27 24.72 -1.04
C TYR A 141 -2.98 23.44 -0.61
N GLU A 142 -2.70 22.38 -1.35
CA GLU A 142 -2.85 20.99 -0.90
C GLU A 142 -1.47 20.47 -0.52
N GLU A 143 -1.31 19.85 0.65
CA GLU A 143 -0.03 19.26 1.07
C GLU A 143 -0.21 17.82 1.57
N ILE A 144 0.71 16.95 1.16
CA ILE A 144 0.83 15.57 1.67
C ILE A 144 2.25 15.26 2.11
N ILE A 145 2.34 14.35 3.08
CA ILE A 145 3.54 13.52 3.28
C ILE A 145 3.35 12.26 2.45
N TYR A 146 4.11 12.15 1.36
CA TYR A 146 4.06 11.03 0.42
C TYR A 146 5.29 10.15 0.60
N HIS A 147 5.08 8.84 0.70
CA HIS A 147 6.18 7.88 0.75
C HIS A 147 6.32 7.18 -0.61
N ASP A 148 7.35 7.54 -1.38
CA ASP A 148 7.62 6.85 -2.64
C ASP A 148 8.21 5.45 -2.34
N ARG A 149 7.83 4.47 -3.16
CA ARG A 149 8.23 3.07 -3.03
C ARG A 149 9.36 2.74 -3.99
N ALA A 150 10.28 3.68 -4.20
CA ALA A 150 11.43 3.55 -5.10
C ALA A 150 11.03 3.25 -6.56
N SER A 151 9.92 3.82 -7.01
CA SER A 151 9.42 3.66 -8.39
C SER A 151 10.25 4.44 -9.41
N GLY A 152 11.05 5.41 -8.95
CA GLY A 152 11.89 6.29 -9.77
C GLY A 152 11.13 7.48 -10.38
N PHE A 153 9.80 7.48 -10.33
CA PHE A 153 8.96 8.63 -10.67
C PHE A 153 7.55 8.51 -10.07
N PHE A 154 6.90 9.63 -9.83
CA PHE A 154 5.46 9.69 -9.55
C PHE A 154 4.78 10.75 -10.41
N ARG A 155 3.46 10.65 -10.56
CA ARG A 155 2.66 11.55 -11.40
C ARG A 155 1.70 12.38 -10.55
N ILE A 156 1.58 13.67 -10.82
CA ILE A 156 0.56 14.53 -10.21
C ILE A 156 -0.45 14.89 -11.29
N CYS A 157 -1.68 14.41 -11.15
CA CYS A 157 -2.69 14.45 -12.22
C CYS A 157 -3.92 15.27 -11.83
N LEU A 158 -4.41 16.09 -12.78
CA LEU A 158 -5.61 16.91 -12.64
C LEU A 158 -6.74 16.34 -13.50
N VAL A 159 -7.78 15.82 -12.85
CA VAL A 159 -8.89 15.11 -13.49
C VAL A 159 -10.15 15.95 -13.44
N LYS A 160 -10.70 16.24 -14.62
CA LYS A 160 -11.91 17.06 -14.77
C LYS A 160 -13.14 16.33 -14.22
N ILE A 161 -13.93 17.03 -13.40
CA ILE A 161 -15.25 16.56 -12.95
C ILE A 161 -16.34 17.10 -13.89
N LYS A 162 -17.40 16.33 -14.13
CA LYS A 162 -18.54 16.75 -14.94
C LYS A 162 -19.17 18.04 -14.36
N GLY A 163 -19.18 19.10 -15.17
CA GLY A 163 -19.68 20.42 -14.75
C GLY A 163 -18.71 21.23 -13.88
N GLY A 164 -17.51 20.72 -13.60
CA GLY A 164 -16.52 21.34 -12.73
C GLY A 164 -15.67 22.44 -13.37
N GLY A 165 -15.69 22.62 -14.70
CA GLY A 165 -14.90 23.66 -15.37
C GLY A 165 -13.57 23.16 -15.91
N ILE A 166 -12.57 24.04 -15.96
CA ILE A 166 -11.23 23.78 -16.52
C ILE A 166 -10.26 23.58 -15.35
N PRO A 167 -9.60 22.41 -15.21
CA PRO A 167 -8.55 22.23 -14.21
C PRO A 167 -7.40 23.21 -14.43
N LEU A 168 -6.81 23.66 -13.33
CA LEU A 168 -5.68 24.59 -13.32
C LEU A 168 -4.73 24.26 -12.17
N ILE A 169 -3.49 24.72 -12.30
CA ILE A 169 -2.45 24.58 -11.28
C ILE A 169 -1.49 25.76 -11.36
N ASN A 170 -1.07 26.28 -10.21
CA ASN A 170 -0.19 27.44 -10.13
C ASN A 170 1.22 27.05 -9.71
N SER A 171 1.36 26.12 -8.77
CA SER A 171 2.67 25.73 -8.24
C SER A 171 2.74 24.27 -7.82
N ILE A 172 3.96 23.70 -7.91
CA ILE A 172 4.32 22.40 -7.34
C ILE A 172 5.61 22.56 -6.54
N GLU A 173 5.60 22.16 -5.28
CA GLU A 173 6.77 22.13 -4.40
C GLU A 173 6.97 20.69 -3.91
N ILE A 174 8.17 20.14 -4.07
CA ILE A 174 8.54 18.79 -3.64
C ILE A 174 9.83 18.86 -2.86
N MET A 175 9.77 18.48 -1.59
CA MET A 175 10.92 18.48 -0.69
C MET A 175 11.16 17.05 -0.19
N VAL A 176 12.38 16.56 -0.38
CA VAL A 176 12.80 15.25 0.15
C VAL A 176 12.89 15.33 1.67
N VAL A 177 12.26 14.37 2.34
CA VAL A 177 12.23 14.21 3.79
C VAL A 177 12.92 12.90 4.17
N TYR A 178 13.94 13.00 5.02
CA TYR A 178 14.65 11.85 5.54
C TYR A 178 13.87 11.16 6.68
N ASP A 179 14.06 9.86 6.81
CA ASP A 179 13.34 8.92 7.71
C ASP A 179 13.36 9.28 9.23
N GLU A 180 13.99 10.39 9.63
CA GLU A 180 13.97 10.92 10.99
C GLU A 180 12.75 11.81 11.28
N LEU A 181 12.10 12.40 10.28
CA LEU A 181 10.88 13.19 10.48
C LEU A 181 9.63 12.32 10.47
N TYR A 182 8.75 12.60 11.42
CA TYR A 182 7.50 11.88 11.64
C TYR A 182 7.75 10.37 11.82
N PRO A 183 8.55 9.96 12.82
CA PRO A 183 9.01 8.57 12.98
C PRO A 183 7.86 7.58 13.18
N GLU A 184 6.77 8.04 13.80
CA GLU A 184 5.56 7.24 14.08
C GLU A 184 4.64 7.07 12.84
N MET A 185 4.90 7.76 11.72
CA MET A 185 4.13 7.53 10.49
C MET A 185 4.47 6.17 9.89
N GLU A 186 3.45 5.42 9.47
CA GLU A 186 3.64 4.12 8.80
C GLU A 186 4.41 4.25 7.48
N ARG A 187 5.29 3.28 7.20
CA ARG A 187 5.98 3.16 5.91
C ARG A 187 5.00 2.86 4.80
N GLY A 188 5.19 3.49 3.63
CA GLY A 188 4.36 3.29 2.45
C GLY A 188 2.95 3.87 2.52
N ALA A 189 2.60 4.59 3.59
CA ALA A 189 1.36 5.34 3.74
C ALA A 189 1.52 6.80 3.29
N THR A 190 0.41 7.42 2.89
CA THR A 190 0.34 8.85 2.55
C THR A 190 -0.54 9.56 3.57
N TYR A 191 -0.16 10.78 3.95
CA TYR A 191 -0.86 11.59 4.94
C TYR A 191 -1.20 12.96 4.36
N ASN A 192 -2.47 13.35 4.41
CA ASN A 192 -2.90 14.72 4.11
C ASN A 192 -2.58 15.64 5.28
N LEU A 193 -1.97 16.79 5.02
CA LEU A 193 -1.92 17.86 6.01
C LEU A 193 -3.33 18.45 6.19
N VAL A 194 -3.81 18.47 7.43
CA VAL A 194 -5.07 19.14 7.79
C VAL A 194 -4.77 20.52 8.38
N ALA A 195 -3.80 20.62 9.28
CA ALA A 195 -3.37 21.88 9.86
C ALA A 195 -1.92 21.82 10.34
N ARG A 196 -1.17 22.90 10.13
CA ARG A 196 0.12 23.17 10.77
C ARG A 196 0.10 24.60 11.26
N THR A 197 0.08 24.80 12.57
CA THR A 197 -0.25 26.11 13.17
C THR A 197 0.80 26.54 14.18
N ASN A 198 1.29 27.78 14.01
CA ASN A 198 2.03 28.53 15.04
C ASN A 198 1.01 29.16 16.00
N LEU A 199 0.88 28.64 17.21
CA LEU A 199 -0.11 29.08 18.18
C LEU A 199 0.44 30.27 18.98
N GLY A 200 -0.11 31.45 18.74
CA GLY A 200 0.29 32.68 19.43
C GLY A 200 1.30 33.52 18.63
N GLY A 201 1.87 32.97 17.56
CA GLY A 201 2.83 33.65 16.69
C GLY A 201 2.32 33.93 15.26
N PRO A 202 3.14 34.60 14.44
CA PRO A 202 2.84 34.88 13.03
C PRO A 202 2.99 33.63 12.15
N GLU A 203 2.62 33.75 10.87
CA GLU A 203 2.96 32.73 9.87
C GLU A 203 4.48 32.65 9.72
N VAL A 204 5.03 31.42 9.67
CA VAL A 204 6.46 31.15 9.46
C VAL A 204 6.60 30.22 8.26
N ARG A 205 7.57 30.51 7.41
CA ARG A 205 7.96 29.72 6.24
C ARG A 205 9.48 29.62 6.17
N TYR A 206 9.98 28.92 5.15
CA TYR A 206 11.40 28.92 4.79
C TYR A 206 11.92 30.34 4.60
N ASP A 207 12.93 30.71 5.38
CA ASP A 207 13.71 31.94 5.27
C ASP A 207 15.06 31.70 5.98
N ILE A 208 16.06 32.52 5.68
CA ILE A 208 17.39 32.47 6.32
C ILE A 208 17.32 32.67 7.84
N ASP A 209 16.31 33.39 8.30
CA ASP A 209 16.14 33.78 9.71
C ASP A 209 15.22 32.84 10.50
N THR A 210 14.55 31.89 9.85
CA THR A 210 13.45 31.13 10.47
C THR A 210 13.81 29.71 10.87
N ASP A 211 15.06 29.26 10.68
CA ASP A 211 15.57 27.89 10.92
C ASP A 211 14.67 26.72 10.45
N GLU A 212 13.68 26.99 9.60
CA GLU A 212 12.77 26.02 9.03
C GLU A 212 13.45 25.29 7.86
N MET A 213 14.02 24.12 8.15
CA MET A 213 14.87 23.39 7.19
C MET A 213 14.09 22.57 6.15
N TYR A 214 12.77 22.46 6.23
CA TYR A 214 11.96 21.56 5.40
C TYR A 214 10.93 22.30 4.54
N ASN A 215 11.03 23.62 4.48
CA ASN A 215 10.09 24.50 3.77
C ASN A 215 8.63 24.24 4.16
N ARG A 216 8.36 23.89 5.42
CA ARG A 216 6.98 23.77 5.95
C ARG A 216 6.38 25.16 6.16
N ILE A 217 5.08 25.29 5.90
CA ILE A 217 4.32 26.50 6.18
C ILE A 217 3.60 26.33 7.52
N TRP A 218 3.97 27.12 8.52
CA TRP A 218 3.29 27.21 9.80
C TRP A 218 2.32 28.39 9.77
N SER A 219 1.02 28.09 9.70
CA SER A 219 -0.02 29.13 9.63
C SER A 219 -0.18 29.84 10.97
N LYS A 220 -0.47 31.15 10.94
CA LYS A 220 -0.85 31.89 12.14
C LYS A 220 -2.12 31.34 12.76
N ASP A 221 -2.23 31.39 14.08
CA ASP A 221 -3.46 31.05 14.78
C ASP A 221 -4.54 32.14 14.66
N ALA A 222 -5.80 31.74 14.81
CA ALA A 222 -6.95 32.64 14.93
C ALA A 222 -7.70 32.42 16.26
N SER A 223 -7.01 31.84 17.26
CA SER A 223 -7.63 31.46 18.51
C SER A 223 -7.87 32.69 19.42
N PRO A 224 -8.86 32.63 20.32
CA PRO A 224 -9.19 33.73 21.21
C PRO A 224 -8.32 33.78 22.49
N TYR A 225 -7.32 32.91 22.61
CA TYR A 225 -6.52 32.75 23.83
C TYR A 225 -5.47 33.85 23.99
N ALA A 226 -4.99 34.03 25.23
CA ALA A 226 -3.92 34.97 25.51
C ALA A 226 -2.61 34.47 24.89
N ARG A 227 -1.79 35.40 24.38
CA ARG A 227 -0.51 35.10 23.73
C ARG A 227 0.64 35.39 24.68
N VAL A 228 1.64 34.52 24.68
CA VAL A 228 2.87 34.66 25.46
C VAL A 228 4.03 34.41 24.52
N SER A 229 5.04 35.27 24.58
CA SER A 229 6.28 35.11 23.82
C SER A 229 7.46 35.05 24.79
N GLY A 230 8.46 34.24 24.48
CA GLY A 230 9.62 34.06 25.33
C GLY A 230 10.80 33.46 24.57
N PHE A 231 11.80 33.01 25.33
CA PHE A 231 13.01 32.41 24.77
C PHE A 231 13.00 30.90 25.08
N PRO A 232 12.73 30.03 24.09
CA PRO A 232 12.83 28.60 24.28
C PRO A 232 14.30 28.20 24.45
N ASN A 233 14.54 27.08 25.12
CA ASN A 233 15.86 26.50 25.27
C ASN A 233 16.36 26.02 23.91
N LEU A 234 17.60 26.36 23.59
CA LEU A 234 18.25 25.91 22.37
C LEU A 234 18.75 24.47 22.57
N VAL A 235 17.87 23.51 22.28
CA VAL A 235 18.18 22.08 22.31
C VAL A 235 18.43 21.60 20.87
N PRO A 236 19.48 20.81 20.62
CA PRO A 236 19.91 20.52 19.24
C PRO A 236 18.91 19.76 18.36
N THR A 237 17.99 18.97 18.91
CA THR A 237 17.00 18.23 18.09
C THR A 237 15.73 17.87 18.90
N TYR A 238 14.65 18.63 18.73
CA TYR A 238 13.31 18.18 19.14
C TYR A 238 12.71 17.22 18.10
N GLU A 239 11.79 16.33 18.51
CA GLU A 239 11.07 15.48 17.55
C GLU A 239 10.44 16.33 16.44
N ASN A 240 10.59 15.89 15.18
CA ASN A 240 10.12 16.58 13.97
C ASN A 240 10.78 17.94 13.70
N HIS A 241 11.86 18.29 14.41
CA HIS A 241 12.67 19.50 14.19
C HIS A 241 11.82 20.77 13.91
N PRO A 242 10.89 21.15 14.81
CA PRO A 242 10.17 22.41 14.68
C PRO A 242 11.15 23.60 14.70
N PRO A 243 10.87 24.67 13.94
CA PRO A 243 11.69 25.88 13.98
C PRO A 243 11.67 26.54 15.36
N ILE A 244 12.79 27.10 15.79
CA ILE A 244 12.90 27.80 17.08
C ILE A 244 11.92 28.97 17.21
N PRO A 245 11.67 29.82 16.18
CA PRO A 245 10.65 30.87 16.25
C PRO A 245 9.24 30.34 16.57
N ILE A 246 8.91 29.12 16.15
CA ILE A 246 7.62 28.48 16.46
C ILE A 246 7.52 28.12 17.94
N LEU A 247 8.62 27.74 18.57
CA LEU A 247 8.64 27.38 19.98
C LEU A 247 8.67 28.62 20.90
N GLY A 248 8.98 29.80 20.36
CA GLY A 248 9.08 31.06 21.11
C GLY A 248 7.77 31.81 21.30
N ASP A 249 6.69 31.37 20.66
CA ASP A 249 5.34 31.90 20.83
C ASP A 249 4.40 30.79 21.32
N ALA A 250 3.47 31.12 22.20
CA ALA A 250 2.47 30.19 22.70
C ALA A 250 1.14 30.89 23.00
N ILE A 251 0.08 30.08 23.03
CA ILE A 251 -1.20 30.45 23.65
C ILE A 251 -1.30 29.86 25.05
N VAL A 252 -1.96 30.57 25.96
CA VAL A 252 -2.22 30.12 27.33
C VAL A 252 -3.67 30.36 27.73
N SER A 253 -4.24 29.45 28.52
CA SER A 253 -5.60 29.62 29.04
C SER A 253 -5.65 30.58 30.22
N ASN A 254 -6.85 31.11 30.49
CA ASN A 254 -7.09 31.91 31.68
C ASN A 254 -7.29 31.00 32.90
N ALA A 255 -6.28 30.96 33.78
CA ALA A 255 -6.31 30.27 35.06
C ALA A 255 -6.70 28.78 34.97
N TYR A 256 -7.97 28.45 35.18
CA TYR A 256 -8.47 27.09 35.34
C TYR A 256 -9.12 26.53 34.07
N ASP A 257 -9.38 27.39 33.08
CA ASP A 257 -10.12 27.03 31.88
C ASP A 257 -9.30 26.14 30.94
N PRO A 258 -9.93 25.21 30.21
CA PRO A 258 -9.24 24.44 29.18
C PRO A 258 -8.98 25.27 27.91
N ILE A 259 -7.98 24.85 27.13
CA ILE A 259 -7.82 25.26 25.73
C ILE A 259 -8.59 24.25 24.87
N THR A 260 -9.42 24.70 23.96
CA THR A 260 -10.08 23.87 22.94
C THR A 260 -9.69 24.40 21.57
N LEU A 261 -8.97 23.56 20.82
CA LEU A 261 -8.58 23.81 19.44
C LEU A 261 -9.55 23.05 18.53
N THR A 262 -10.25 23.77 17.67
CA THR A 262 -11.17 23.19 16.69
C THR A 262 -10.54 23.26 15.30
N ILE A 263 -10.23 22.10 14.74
CA ILE A 263 -9.61 21.96 13.42
C ILE A 263 -10.68 21.49 12.43
N ASN A 264 -10.90 22.26 11.36
CA ASN A 264 -11.83 21.86 10.31
C ASN A 264 -11.21 20.79 9.41
N ARG A 265 -11.99 19.77 9.08
CA ARG A 265 -11.63 18.71 8.13
C ARG A 265 -12.42 18.90 6.84
N ARG A 266 -11.78 18.59 5.71
CA ARG A 266 -12.46 18.57 4.40
C ARG A 266 -13.31 17.32 4.20
N GLN A 267 -12.93 16.21 4.84
CA GLN A 267 -13.64 14.93 4.78
C GLN A 267 -14.22 14.59 6.16
N SER A 268 -15.48 14.18 6.18
CA SER A 268 -16.19 13.78 7.41
C SER A 268 -16.14 12.27 7.68
N THR A 269 -15.57 11.49 6.77
CA THR A 269 -15.42 10.05 6.93
C THR A 269 -14.46 9.71 8.09
N PRO A 270 -14.65 8.56 8.75
CA PRO A 270 -13.72 8.08 9.77
C PRO A 270 -12.33 7.84 9.17
N GLN A 271 -11.28 8.46 9.73
CA GLN A 271 -9.88 8.32 9.32
C GLN A 271 -8.96 8.23 10.53
N SER A 272 -7.80 7.61 10.37
CA SER A 272 -6.71 7.72 11.34
C SER A 272 -6.04 9.08 11.19
N ALA A 273 -5.91 9.81 12.30
CA ALA A 273 -5.17 11.05 12.40
C ALA A 273 -3.83 10.85 13.10
N TYR A 274 -2.84 11.60 12.64
CA TYR A 274 -1.52 11.76 13.24
C TYR A 274 -1.43 13.19 13.76
N ILE A 275 -1.31 13.37 15.07
CA ILE A 275 -1.39 14.67 15.73
C ILE A 275 -0.12 14.91 16.54
N VAL A 276 0.55 16.02 16.29
CA VAL A 276 1.75 16.48 17.02
C VAL A 276 1.41 17.76 17.76
N LEU A 277 1.74 17.81 19.04
CA LEU A 277 1.50 18.96 19.91
C LEU A 277 2.82 19.41 20.52
N TYR A 278 3.13 20.70 20.40
CA TYR A 278 4.38 21.30 20.87
C TYR A 278 4.08 22.16 22.09
N PHE A 279 4.42 21.65 23.28
CA PHE A 279 4.22 22.35 24.55
C PHE A 279 5.52 23.02 24.94
N THR A 280 5.58 24.35 24.84
CA THR A 280 6.70 25.14 25.37
C THR A 280 6.24 25.90 26.61
N ASP A 281 6.96 25.75 27.72
CA ASP A 281 6.72 26.58 28.91
C ASP A 281 7.44 27.94 28.76
N LEU A 282 6.68 28.97 28.42
CA LEU A 282 7.15 30.36 28.32
C LEU A 282 6.71 31.19 29.54
N GLY A 283 6.45 30.53 30.68
CA GLY A 283 5.97 31.13 31.92
C GLY A 283 6.98 32.01 32.66
N ASP A 284 6.95 32.01 33.99
CA ASP A 284 7.85 32.85 34.79
C ASP A 284 9.26 32.23 34.90
N PRO A 285 10.32 32.88 34.38
CA PRO A 285 11.70 32.38 34.46
C PRO A 285 12.20 32.18 35.90
N PHE A 286 11.56 32.81 36.89
CA PHE A 286 11.92 32.69 38.31
C PHE A 286 11.24 31.49 39.00
N ASN A 287 10.31 30.79 38.33
CA ASN A 287 9.61 29.59 38.81
C ASN A 287 9.99 28.31 38.03
N SER A 288 11.25 28.18 37.61
CA SER A 288 11.79 27.12 36.75
C SER A 288 11.73 25.66 37.28
N ARG A 289 11.05 25.39 38.41
CA ARG A 289 10.93 24.05 39.01
C ARG A 289 9.53 23.46 38.95
N GLN A 290 8.56 24.15 38.36
CA GLN A 290 7.19 23.63 38.24
C GLN A 290 7.04 22.88 36.93
N THR A 291 7.06 21.54 37.00
CA THR A 291 6.56 20.69 35.92
C THR A 291 5.03 20.66 36.00
N THR A 292 4.36 20.95 34.89
CA THR A 292 2.89 20.97 34.82
C THR A 292 2.39 19.69 34.21
N THR A 293 1.25 19.15 34.67
CA THR A 293 0.64 17.97 34.05
C THR A 293 -0.65 18.36 33.32
N LEU A 294 -0.78 17.88 32.09
CA LEU A 294 -1.87 18.23 31.18
C LEU A 294 -2.64 16.97 30.81
N LYS A 295 -3.96 17.05 30.87
CA LYS A 295 -4.87 16.05 30.30
C LYS A 295 -5.22 16.47 28.88
N ILE A 296 -5.09 15.52 27.95
CA ILE A 296 -5.42 15.72 26.53
C ILE A 296 -6.68 14.92 26.21
N GLU A 297 -7.67 15.57 25.62
CA GLU A 297 -8.87 14.92 25.08
C GLU A 297 -8.99 15.25 23.59
N ILE A 298 -9.27 14.26 22.75
CA ILE A 298 -9.52 14.46 21.32
C ILE A 298 -10.92 13.96 21.01
N ASN A 299 -11.78 14.84 20.49
CA ASN A 299 -13.22 14.57 20.30
C ASN A 299 -13.90 14.00 21.56
N SER A 300 -13.57 14.57 22.72
CA SER A 300 -14.03 14.12 24.05
C SER A 300 -13.57 12.70 24.46
N GLN A 301 -12.65 12.09 23.71
CA GLN A 301 -11.99 10.83 24.08
C GLN A 301 -10.70 11.15 24.83
N ASP A 302 -10.55 10.61 26.04
CA ASP A 302 -9.34 10.77 26.84
C ASP A 302 -8.12 10.15 26.15
N GLN A 303 -7.06 10.95 25.99
CA GLN A 303 -5.78 10.53 25.41
C GLN A 303 -4.68 10.37 26.47
N GLY A 304 -5.04 10.51 27.75
CA GLY A 304 -4.15 10.38 28.89
C GLY A 304 -3.55 11.71 29.37
N ILE A 305 -2.69 11.60 30.39
CA ILE A 305 -2.01 12.72 31.04
C ILE A 305 -0.55 12.74 30.58
N VAL A 306 -0.04 13.94 30.30
CA VAL A 306 1.36 14.19 29.91
C VAL A 306 2.01 15.19 30.86
N ASN A 307 3.31 15.08 31.04
CA ASN A 307 4.10 16.06 31.77
C ASN A 307 4.60 17.12 30.77
N ALA A 308 4.19 18.37 30.98
CA ALA A 308 4.80 19.55 30.37
C ALA A 308 6.00 19.99 31.23
N THR A 309 7.09 20.27 30.55
CA THR A 309 8.41 20.56 31.13
C THR A 309 8.52 21.98 31.70
N GLY A 310 9.65 22.32 32.32
CA GLY A 310 9.83 23.61 33.00
C GLY A 310 10.21 24.76 32.06
N TYR A 311 10.35 25.98 32.59
CA TYR A 311 10.61 27.20 31.81
C TYR A 311 11.68 27.04 30.71
N GLY A 312 11.30 27.41 29.49
CA GLY A 312 12.09 27.33 28.27
C GLY A 312 12.16 25.93 27.65
N GLU A 313 11.78 24.87 28.35
CA GLU A 313 11.78 23.52 27.79
C GLU A 313 10.55 23.30 26.89
N THR A 314 10.74 22.49 25.86
CA THR A 314 9.67 22.06 24.96
C THR A 314 9.47 20.57 25.09
N THR A 315 8.21 20.15 25.20
CA THR A 315 7.79 18.75 25.13
C THR A 315 6.96 18.56 23.86
N VAL A 316 7.42 17.65 23.00
CA VAL A 316 6.66 17.23 21.82
C VAL A 316 5.86 15.99 22.18
N ILE A 317 4.55 16.04 21.95
CA ILE A 317 3.64 14.91 22.17
C ILE A 317 3.01 14.53 20.84
N THR A 318 3.30 13.31 20.41
CA THR A 318 2.71 12.70 19.21
C THR A 318 1.63 11.70 19.59
N LYS A 319 0.47 11.77 18.93
CA LYS A 319 -0.65 10.84 19.07
C LYS A 319 -0.97 10.22 17.71
N TYR A 320 -0.77 8.90 17.61
CA TYR A 320 -1.09 8.12 16.42
C TYR A 320 -1.25 6.63 16.79
N PRO A 321 -2.21 5.89 16.18
CA PRO A 321 -3.32 6.39 15.39
C PRO A 321 -4.45 6.95 16.27
N VAL A 322 -5.00 8.11 15.90
CA VAL A 322 -6.20 8.67 16.54
C VAL A 322 -7.38 8.59 15.59
N MET A 323 -8.41 7.82 15.91
CA MET A 323 -9.59 7.73 15.06
C MET A 323 -10.43 9.02 15.15
N VAL A 324 -10.58 9.71 14.02
CA VAL A 324 -11.38 10.95 13.91
C VAL A 324 -12.49 10.78 12.89
N SER A 325 -13.66 11.32 13.17
CA SER A 325 -14.82 11.31 12.29
C SER A 325 -15.54 12.66 12.34
N GLY A 326 -16.34 12.95 11.32
CA GLY A 326 -17.03 14.23 11.22
C GLY A 326 -16.15 15.38 10.70
N PRO A 327 -16.74 16.58 10.56
CA PRO A 327 -16.14 17.72 9.87
C PRO A 327 -15.10 18.47 10.70
N THR A 328 -14.91 18.10 11.98
CA THR A 328 -14.00 18.82 12.88
C THR A 328 -13.27 17.85 13.81
N ILE A 329 -12.04 18.19 14.19
CA ILE A 329 -11.29 17.59 15.29
C ILE A 329 -11.24 18.61 16.42
N ASN A 330 -11.73 18.24 17.59
CA ASN A 330 -11.65 19.08 18.79
C ASN A 330 -10.58 18.53 19.72
N ILE A 331 -9.50 19.27 19.91
CA ILE A 331 -8.42 18.94 20.85
C ILE A 331 -8.61 19.82 22.09
N THR A 332 -8.91 19.21 23.22
CA THR A 332 -9.08 19.90 24.50
C THR A 332 -7.89 19.59 25.41
N LEU A 333 -7.25 20.65 25.89
CA LEU A 333 -6.14 20.62 26.83
C LEU A 333 -6.63 21.18 28.16
N SER A 334 -6.54 20.38 29.20
CA SER A 334 -6.97 20.77 30.55
C SER A 334 -5.90 20.41 31.57
N ARG A 335 -5.97 21.05 32.73
CA ARG A 335 -5.08 20.74 33.86
C ARG A 335 -5.40 19.34 34.37
N ALA A 336 -4.38 18.53 34.62
CA ALA A 336 -4.61 17.17 35.14
C ALA A 336 -4.98 17.18 36.63
N ASP A 337 -4.53 18.18 37.38
CA ASP A 337 -4.90 18.40 38.79
C ASP A 337 -4.94 19.90 39.16
N GLU A 338 -5.29 20.21 40.41
CA GLU A 338 -5.39 21.59 40.87
C GLU A 338 -4.05 22.32 40.99
N LEU A 339 -2.96 21.58 41.14
CA LEU A 339 -1.60 22.11 41.31
C LEU A 339 -0.92 22.42 39.98
N SER A 340 -1.43 21.85 38.89
CA SER A 340 -0.97 22.08 37.52
C SER A 340 -1.20 23.53 37.08
N LEU A 341 -0.24 24.10 36.35
CA LEU A 341 -0.37 25.41 35.72
C LEU A 341 -1.42 25.39 34.59
N PRO A 342 -1.92 26.57 34.17
CA PRO A 342 -2.80 26.66 33.00
C PRO A 342 -2.13 26.03 31.77
N PRO A 343 -2.89 25.32 30.89
CA PRO A 343 -2.35 24.79 29.65
C PRO A 343 -1.73 25.89 28.79
N MET A 344 -0.53 25.61 28.29
CA MET A 344 0.21 26.46 27.36
C MET A 344 0.72 25.61 26.20
N ILE A 345 0.52 26.04 24.96
CA ILE A 345 0.92 25.29 23.77
C ILE A 345 1.44 26.25 22.70
N ALA A 346 2.57 25.89 22.09
CA ALA A 346 3.28 26.71 21.11
C ALA A 346 2.85 26.40 19.68
N ALA A 347 2.62 25.13 19.35
CA ALA A 347 2.24 24.76 18.00
C ALA A 347 1.51 23.41 17.92
N MET A 348 0.94 23.14 16.75
CA MET A 348 0.40 21.83 16.43
C MET A 348 0.55 21.47 14.95
N GLU A 349 0.66 20.17 14.69
CA GLU A 349 0.48 19.58 13.36
C GLU A 349 -0.60 18.50 13.42
N VAL A 350 -1.47 18.49 12.43
CA VAL A 350 -2.56 17.52 12.30
C VAL A 350 -2.56 17.00 10.88
N PHE A 351 -2.42 15.69 10.74
CA PHE A 351 -2.55 14.98 9.48
C PHE A 351 -3.65 13.94 9.56
N THR A 352 -4.31 13.66 8.43
CA THR A 352 -5.12 12.45 8.28
C THR A 352 -4.42 11.50 7.33
N LYS A 353 -4.27 10.25 7.76
CA LYS A 353 -3.82 9.18 6.89
C LYS A 353 -4.86 9.01 5.79
N TRP A 354 -4.41 8.87 4.55
CA TRP A 354 -5.31 8.41 3.51
C TRP A 354 -5.89 7.08 3.95
N ASP A 355 -7.22 6.95 3.88
CA ASP A 355 -7.82 5.63 3.84
C ASP A 355 -7.17 5.00 2.62
N ALA A 356 -6.18 4.14 2.84
CA ALA A 356 -5.51 3.48 1.76
C ALA A 356 -6.59 2.60 1.11
N GLY A 357 -7.28 3.17 0.12
CA GLY A 357 -7.67 2.40 -1.05
C GLY A 357 -6.42 1.64 -1.51
N PRO A 358 -6.61 0.50 -2.17
CA PRO A 358 -5.53 -0.42 -2.44
C PRO A 358 -4.30 0.31 -2.97
N ASP A 359 -3.13 -0.14 -2.54
CA ASP A 359 -1.94 0.12 -3.33
C ASP A 359 -2.09 -0.60 -4.68
N THR A 360 -2.61 0.12 -5.67
CA THR A 360 -2.80 -0.40 -7.02
C THR A 360 -1.52 -0.32 -7.85
N SER A 361 -0.41 0.22 -7.30
CA SER A 361 0.85 0.33 -8.07
C SER A 361 1.41 -1.04 -8.45
N ARG A 362 1.06 -2.07 -7.67
CA ARG A 362 1.44 -3.47 -7.89
C ARG A 362 0.28 -4.33 -8.38
N TRP A 363 -0.76 -3.68 -8.90
CA TRP A 363 -1.90 -4.35 -9.49
C TRP A 363 -1.69 -4.44 -10.99
N GLN A 364 -1.71 -5.66 -11.50
CA GLN A 364 -1.60 -5.93 -12.92
C GLN A 364 -2.80 -6.74 -13.36
N SER A 365 -3.66 -6.14 -14.17
CA SER A 365 -4.79 -6.82 -14.81
C SER A 365 -4.53 -6.90 -16.31
N ILE A 366 -4.64 -8.09 -16.89
CA ILE A 366 -4.38 -8.35 -18.31
C ILE A 366 -5.64 -8.95 -18.91
N ASP A 367 -6.19 -8.31 -19.93
CA ASP A 367 -7.22 -8.89 -20.80
C ASP A 367 -6.50 -9.69 -21.88
N CYS A 368 -6.52 -11.01 -21.73
CA CYS A 368 -5.74 -11.89 -22.59
C CYS A 368 -6.28 -11.92 -24.04
N GLY A 369 -7.52 -11.52 -24.29
CA GLY A 369 -8.12 -11.57 -25.62
C GLY A 369 -8.09 -10.25 -26.41
N ARG A 370 -7.53 -9.17 -25.85
CA ARG A 370 -7.48 -7.84 -26.50
C ARG A 370 -6.10 -7.45 -27.01
N GLU A 371 -6.11 -6.50 -27.95
CA GLU A 371 -4.91 -5.87 -28.52
C GLU A 371 -4.68 -4.44 -28.03
N VAL A 372 -5.67 -3.84 -27.36
CA VAL A 372 -5.65 -2.46 -26.88
C VAL A 372 -6.08 -2.45 -25.41
N LEU A 373 -5.43 -1.59 -24.63
CA LEU A 373 -5.74 -1.36 -23.23
C LEU A 373 -7.19 -0.90 -23.05
N ARG A 374 -7.75 -1.15 -21.87
CA ARG A 374 -9.12 -0.77 -21.53
C ARG A 374 -9.20 -0.27 -20.09
N LEU A 375 -10.01 0.76 -19.87
CA LEU A 375 -10.45 1.17 -18.54
C LEU A 375 -11.78 0.48 -18.22
N ASP A 376 -11.88 -0.14 -17.04
CA ASP A 376 -13.17 -0.61 -16.53
C ASP A 376 -13.93 0.48 -15.75
N ASP A 377 -15.14 0.13 -15.30
CA ASP A 377 -16.03 1.06 -14.59
C ASP A 377 -15.49 1.49 -13.21
N ALA A 378 -14.52 0.76 -12.65
CA ALA A 378 -13.81 1.12 -11.43
C ALA A 378 -12.54 1.94 -11.71
N LEU A 379 -12.34 2.39 -12.95
CA LEU A 379 -11.16 3.11 -13.45
C LEU A 379 -9.85 2.30 -13.37
N PHE A 380 -9.93 0.96 -13.37
CA PHE A 380 -8.75 0.13 -13.55
C PHE A 380 -8.36 -0.03 -15.00
N THR A 381 -7.05 0.03 -15.21
CA THR A 381 -6.43 -0.33 -16.47
C THR A 381 -6.31 -1.84 -16.59
N TRP A 382 -6.90 -2.38 -17.64
CA TRP A 382 -6.67 -3.73 -18.14
C TRP A 382 -5.72 -3.64 -19.33
N ASP A 383 -4.52 -4.18 -19.17
CA ASP A 383 -3.49 -4.13 -20.19
C ASP A 383 -3.77 -5.10 -21.33
N ALA A 384 -3.31 -4.71 -22.51
CA ALA A 384 -3.39 -5.53 -23.71
C ALA A 384 -2.37 -6.67 -23.66
N ASN A 385 -2.75 -7.81 -24.22
CA ASN A 385 -1.91 -8.99 -24.18
C ASN A 385 -0.57 -8.88 -24.97
N ARG A 386 -0.49 -7.99 -25.96
CA ARG A 386 0.67 -7.88 -26.88
C ARG A 386 2.02 -7.74 -26.18
N ASP A 387 2.04 -7.21 -24.97
CA ASP A 387 3.28 -6.94 -24.23
C ASP A 387 3.70 -8.13 -23.33
N TYR A 388 2.83 -9.13 -23.15
CA TYR A 388 3.05 -10.27 -22.24
C TYR A 388 3.18 -11.62 -22.96
N THR A 389 2.57 -11.78 -24.13
CA THR A 389 2.72 -12.98 -24.97
C THR A 389 2.79 -12.66 -26.47
N GLN A 390 3.51 -13.49 -27.22
CA GLN A 390 3.64 -13.39 -28.68
C GLN A 390 2.97 -14.54 -29.42
N THR A 391 2.40 -15.52 -28.71
CA THR A 391 1.81 -16.74 -29.27
C THR A 391 0.30 -16.75 -29.07
N GLY A 392 -0.42 -17.63 -29.77
CA GLY A 392 -1.87 -17.75 -29.68
C GLY A 392 -2.65 -16.75 -30.55
N ILE A 393 -3.98 -16.84 -30.49
CA ILE A 393 -4.92 -16.09 -31.33
C ILE A 393 -6.03 -15.50 -30.46
N ASN A 394 -6.26 -14.20 -30.57
CA ASN A 394 -7.38 -13.51 -29.91
C ASN A 394 -8.73 -13.94 -30.51
N LYS A 395 -9.71 -14.15 -29.64
CA LYS A 395 -11.09 -14.55 -29.98
C LYS A 395 -12.09 -13.83 -29.10
N LEU A 396 -13.30 -13.68 -29.62
CA LEU A 396 -14.48 -13.28 -28.85
C LEU A 396 -15.27 -14.52 -28.47
N VAL A 397 -15.83 -14.54 -27.27
CA VAL A 397 -16.81 -15.56 -26.89
C VAL A 397 -18.11 -15.34 -27.67
N ARG A 398 -18.91 -16.39 -27.83
CA ARG A 398 -20.23 -16.28 -28.49
C ARG A 398 -21.35 -15.99 -27.51
N ILE A 399 -21.15 -16.38 -26.25
CA ILE A 399 -22.09 -16.16 -25.16
C ILE A 399 -21.40 -15.17 -24.23
N ASN A 400 -21.88 -13.93 -24.18
CA ASN A 400 -21.28 -12.92 -23.33
C ASN A 400 -21.70 -13.12 -21.87
N THR A 401 -20.80 -12.75 -20.97
CA THR A 401 -21.02 -12.68 -19.54
C THR A 401 -21.19 -11.21 -19.13
N THR A 402 -21.62 -10.98 -17.88
CA THR A 402 -21.66 -9.64 -17.28
C THR A 402 -20.28 -9.06 -17.02
N ARG A 403 -19.24 -9.90 -17.04
CA ARG A 403 -17.84 -9.55 -16.79
C ARG A 403 -17.09 -9.46 -18.11
N ASP A 404 -16.61 -8.27 -18.40
CA ASP A 404 -15.98 -8.00 -19.68
C ASP A 404 -14.66 -8.74 -19.89
N GLU A 405 -13.94 -9.01 -18.80
CA GLU A 405 -12.69 -9.79 -18.81
C GLU A 405 -12.88 -11.24 -19.28
N PHE A 406 -14.12 -11.74 -19.33
CA PHE A 406 -14.48 -13.04 -19.89
C PHE A 406 -15.06 -12.98 -21.30
N ASN A 407 -15.36 -11.79 -21.82
CA ASN A 407 -15.97 -11.61 -23.14
C ASN A 407 -14.95 -11.72 -24.30
N THR A 408 -13.67 -11.78 -23.95
CA THR A 408 -12.53 -11.95 -24.83
C THR A 408 -11.67 -13.10 -24.32
N LEU A 409 -10.96 -13.79 -25.21
CA LEU A 409 -9.99 -14.81 -24.84
C LEU A 409 -8.86 -14.92 -25.84
N ARG A 410 -7.77 -15.56 -25.42
CA ARG A 410 -6.73 -16.05 -26.32
C ARG A 410 -6.70 -17.56 -26.34
N ALA A 411 -6.71 -18.12 -27.55
CA ALA A 411 -6.64 -19.55 -27.81
C ALA A 411 -5.24 -19.94 -28.33
N PHE A 412 -4.73 -21.09 -27.89
CA PHE A 412 -3.40 -21.60 -28.25
C PHE A 412 -3.48 -22.90 -29.06
N PRO A 413 -3.82 -22.84 -30.36
CA PRO A 413 -4.02 -24.04 -31.18
C PRO A 413 -2.72 -24.81 -31.47
N ASN A 414 -1.57 -24.13 -31.37
CA ASN A 414 -0.27 -24.77 -31.57
C ASN A 414 0.13 -25.56 -30.33
N ASN A 415 0.51 -26.82 -30.54
CA ASN A 415 1.01 -27.69 -29.48
C ASN A 415 2.50 -27.41 -29.21
N THR A 416 2.80 -26.19 -28.77
CA THR A 416 4.14 -25.71 -28.43
C THR A 416 4.23 -25.44 -26.92
N LYS A 417 5.41 -25.61 -26.33
CA LYS A 417 5.67 -25.24 -24.93
C LYS A 417 5.75 -23.73 -24.69
N ASP A 418 5.62 -22.92 -25.75
CA ASP A 418 5.73 -21.46 -25.73
C ASP A 418 4.38 -20.75 -25.49
N ASN A 419 3.34 -21.48 -25.08
CA ASN A 419 2.02 -20.93 -24.75
C ASN A 419 2.05 -20.29 -23.36
N CYS A 420 2.84 -19.23 -23.21
CA CYS A 420 3.16 -18.62 -21.92
C CYS A 420 3.01 -17.10 -21.93
N TYR A 421 2.71 -16.56 -20.76
CA TYR A 421 2.75 -15.14 -20.42
C TYR A 421 3.94 -14.89 -19.52
N ASN A 422 4.74 -13.87 -19.84
CA ASN A 422 5.73 -13.34 -18.90
C ASN A 422 5.09 -12.15 -18.21
N VAL A 423 4.69 -12.32 -16.95
CA VAL A 423 4.02 -11.27 -16.18
C VAL A 423 5.05 -10.60 -15.26
N PRO A 424 5.30 -9.28 -15.43
CA PRO A 424 6.24 -8.55 -14.59
C PRO A 424 5.73 -8.47 -13.16
N ILE A 425 6.66 -8.53 -12.21
CA ILE A 425 6.41 -8.35 -10.78
C ILE A 425 7.62 -7.63 -10.16
N ASP A 426 7.47 -7.09 -8.95
CA ASP A 426 8.58 -6.48 -8.24
C ASP A 426 9.78 -7.42 -8.09
N THR A 427 10.98 -6.85 -7.97
CA THR A 427 12.18 -7.57 -7.55
C THR A 427 12.23 -7.77 -6.03
N GLU A 428 11.35 -7.10 -5.28
CA GLU A 428 11.18 -7.30 -3.84
C GLU A 428 10.58 -8.69 -3.54
N THR A 429 11.05 -9.34 -2.48
CA THR A 429 10.51 -10.63 -2.02
C THR A 429 9.22 -10.43 -1.23
N ILE A 430 8.12 -10.23 -1.95
CA ILE A 430 6.77 -10.09 -1.41
C ILE A 430 5.85 -11.23 -1.90
N ARG A 431 4.71 -11.39 -1.23
CA ARG A 431 3.66 -12.30 -1.67
C ARG A 431 2.80 -11.63 -2.73
N TYR A 432 2.31 -12.43 -3.66
CA TYR A 432 1.35 -12.04 -4.68
C TYR A 432 0.09 -12.88 -4.55
N ILE A 433 -1.07 -12.24 -4.66
CA ILE A 433 -2.29 -12.95 -5.06
C ILE A 433 -2.27 -12.96 -6.59
N ILE A 434 -2.29 -14.16 -7.18
CA ILE A 434 -2.35 -14.34 -8.63
C ILE A 434 -3.65 -15.07 -8.93
N ARG A 435 -4.44 -14.51 -9.84
CA ARG A 435 -5.69 -15.08 -10.30
C ARG A 435 -5.71 -15.18 -11.82
N VAL A 436 -6.19 -16.31 -12.34
CA VAL A 436 -6.33 -16.54 -13.79
C VAL A 436 -7.76 -16.94 -14.10
N GLY A 437 -8.37 -16.25 -15.06
CA GLY A 437 -9.75 -16.49 -15.49
C GLY A 437 -9.85 -17.34 -16.75
N PHE A 438 -10.81 -18.28 -16.73
CA PHE A 438 -11.13 -19.17 -17.83
C PHE A 438 -12.64 -19.21 -18.10
N TYR A 439 -13.02 -19.01 -19.37
CA TYR A 439 -14.40 -19.15 -19.84
C TYR A 439 -14.40 -19.52 -21.33
N TYR A 440 -14.97 -20.69 -21.65
CA TYR A 440 -15.02 -21.21 -23.02
C TYR A 440 -15.99 -20.42 -23.90
N GLY A 441 -17.17 -20.08 -23.37
CA GLY A 441 -18.18 -19.26 -24.06
C GLY A 441 -18.54 -19.73 -25.48
N ASN A 442 -18.29 -21.00 -25.79
CA ASN A 442 -18.39 -21.61 -27.11
C ASN A 442 -17.76 -20.79 -28.25
N TYR A 443 -16.59 -20.18 -28.00
CA TYR A 443 -15.96 -19.22 -28.93
C TYR A 443 -15.78 -19.78 -30.36
N ASP A 444 -15.45 -21.08 -30.47
CA ASP A 444 -15.24 -21.79 -31.74
C ASP A 444 -16.52 -22.39 -32.34
N GLY A 445 -17.61 -22.45 -31.58
CA GLY A 445 -18.88 -23.05 -32.00
C GLY A 445 -18.92 -24.58 -31.97
N LEU A 446 -17.91 -25.24 -31.39
CA LEU A 446 -17.82 -26.70 -31.38
C LEU A 446 -18.58 -27.34 -30.22
N SER A 447 -18.96 -26.55 -29.20
CA SER A 447 -19.57 -27.04 -27.96
C SER A 447 -18.74 -28.15 -27.29
N ARG A 448 -17.42 -28.00 -27.36
CA ARG A 448 -16.42 -28.93 -26.82
C ARG A 448 -15.45 -28.14 -25.94
N PRO A 449 -15.83 -27.83 -24.68
CA PRO A 449 -14.99 -27.09 -23.76
C PRO A 449 -13.65 -27.81 -23.55
N PRO A 450 -12.51 -27.10 -23.62
CA PRO A 450 -11.19 -27.70 -23.46
C PRO A 450 -10.83 -28.00 -21.99
N THR A 451 -9.93 -28.99 -21.84
CA THR A 451 -9.23 -29.38 -20.63
C THR A 451 -7.72 -29.34 -20.87
N PHE A 452 -6.96 -28.65 -20.02
CA PHE A 452 -5.53 -28.43 -20.22
C PHE A 452 -4.81 -28.15 -18.89
N ASP A 453 -3.49 -28.26 -18.85
CA ASP A 453 -2.71 -28.01 -17.65
C ASP A 453 -2.24 -26.56 -17.55
N LEU A 454 -2.37 -25.98 -16.36
CA LEU A 454 -1.86 -24.66 -16.00
C LEU A 454 -0.56 -24.80 -15.21
N PHE A 455 0.45 -24.02 -15.57
CA PHE A 455 1.75 -24.01 -14.92
C PHE A 455 2.14 -22.60 -14.49
N ILE A 456 2.84 -22.49 -13.36
CA ILE A 456 3.57 -21.30 -12.93
C ILE A 456 5.07 -21.62 -12.81
N ASN A 457 5.93 -20.89 -13.51
CA ASN A 457 7.40 -21.09 -13.49
C ASN A 457 7.84 -22.56 -13.68
N ASN A 458 7.17 -23.28 -14.59
CA ASN A 458 7.36 -24.71 -14.89
C ASN A 458 6.89 -25.69 -13.80
N ILE A 459 6.22 -25.23 -12.75
CA ILE A 459 5.55 -26.06 -11.75
C ILE A 459 4.08 -26.17 -12.13
N LYS A 460 3.54 -27.38 -12.20
CA LYS A 460 2.11 -27.59 -12.47
C LYS A 460 1.31 -26.96 -11.34
N TRP A 461 0.47 -25.99 -11.68
CA TRP A 461 -0.45 -25.35 -10.75
C TRP A 461 -1.70 -26.23 -10.60
N THR A 462 -2.42 -26.47 -11.70
CA THR A 462 -3.64 -27.29 -11.68
C THR A 462 -4.00 -27.76 -13.10
N THR A 463 -5.02 -28.60 -13.23
CA THR A 463 -5.65 -28.96 -14.51
C THR A 463 -6.96 -28.20 -14.64
N ILE A 464 -7.08 -27.38 -15.68
CA ILE A 464 -8.28 -26.60 -15.97
C ILE A 464 -9.23 -27.46 -16.78
N ASN A 465 -10.48 -27.58 -16.33
CA ASN A 465 -11.57 -28.12 -17.13
C ASN A 465 -12.68 -27.07 -17.24
N THR A 466 -12.80 -26.48 -18.43
CA THR A 466 -13.77 -25.40 -18.70
C THR A 466 -15.22 -25.89 -18.86
N SER A 467 -15.46 -27.20 -18.72
CA SER A 467 -16.81 -27.78 -18.62
C SER A 467 -17.34 -27.82 -17.19
N THR A 468 -16.51 -27.54 -16.19
CA THR A 468 -16.92 -27.51 -14.78
C THR A 468 -17.78 -26.28 -14.50
N ASN A 469 -18.45 -26.26 -13.34
CA ASN A 469 -19.32 -25.15 -12.93
C ASN A 469 -20.42 -24.80 -13.96
N ASP A 470 -21.03 -25.83 -14.56
CA ASP A 470 -22.03 -25.71 -15.64
C ASP A 470 -21.59 -24.85 -16.85
N GLY A 471 -20.27 -24.72 -17.05
CA GLY A 471 -19.68 -23.93 -18.13
C GLY A 471 -19.62 -22.42 -17.87
N GLU A 472 -19.94 -21.97 -16.65
CA GLU A 472 -19.78 -20.58 -16.21
C GLU A 472 -18.29 -20.21 -16.03
N PRO A 473 -17.94 -18.92 -16.01
CA PRO A 473 -16.57 -18.48 -15.78
C PRO A 473 -15.98 -19.02 -14.48
N VAL A 474 -14.72 -19.45 -14.54
CA VAL A 474 -13.98 -19.97 -13.38
C VAL A 474 -12.68 -19.19 -13.21
N TYR A 475 -12.33 -18.92 -11.96
CA TYR A 475 -11.04 -18.38 -11.58
C TYR A 475 -10.23 -19.43 -10.82
N GLU A 476 -8.94 -19.51 -11.14
CA GLU A 476 -7.95 -20.18 -10.31
C GLU A 476 -7.10 -19.13 -9.61
N GLU A 477 -6.95 -19.24 -8.28
CA GLU A 477 -6.20 -18.28 -7.48
C GLU A 477 -5.12 -18.97 -6.63
N ILE A 478 -3.93 -18.36 -6.58
CA ILE A 478 -2.85 -18.75 -5.68
C ILE A 478 -2.31 -17.55 -4.90
N ILE A 479 -1.76 -17.84 -3.73
CA ILE A 479 -0.79 -16.98 -3.07
C ILE A 479 0.60 -17.48 -3.46
N TYR A 480 1.30 -16.67 -4.23
CA TYR A 480 2.63 -16.95 -4.77
C TYR A 480 3.69 -16.12 -4.03
N TYR A 481 4.77 -16.76 -3.60
CA TYR A 481 5.90 -16.05 -3.00
C TYR A 481 6.97 -15.75 -4.03
N ASN A 482 7.22 -14.46 -4.28
CA ASN A 482 8.25 -14.03 -5.21
C ASN A 482 9.65 -14.21 -4.62
N LYS A 483 10.58 -14.67 -5.45
CA LYS A 483 12.00 -14.86 -5.12
C LYS A 483 12.91 -13.81 -5.75
N GLY A 484 12.34 -12.69 -6.17
CA GLY A 484 13.05 -11.55 -6.76
C GLY A 484 13.40 -11.71 -8.25
N SER A 485 12.65 -12.52 -9.00
CA SER A 485 12.92 -12.75 -10.42
C SER A 485 12.51 -11.61 -11.35
N GLY A 486 11.73 -10.63 -10.87
CA GLY A 486 11.20 -9.51 -11.65
C GLY A 486 10.06 -9.88 -12.61
N PHE A 487 9.78 -11.17 -12.79
CA PHE A 487 8.63 -11.68 -13.52
C PHE A 487 8.34 -13.13 -13.10
N PHE A 488 7.14 -13.63 -13.41
CA PHE A 488 6.83 -15.06 -13.41
C PHE A 488 6.23 -15.48 -14.75
N LYS A 489 6.27 -16.78 -15.04
CA LYS A 489 5.67 -17.37 -16.25
C LYS A 489 4.39 -18.11 -15.91
N ILE A 490 3.29 -17.75 -16.57
CA ILE A 490 2.07 -18.58 -16.60
C ILE A 490 2.03 -19.29 -17.95
N CYS A 491 1.99 -20.62 -17.96
CA CYS A 491 1.99 -21.42 -19.18
C CYS A 491 0.78 -22.36 -19.23
N LEU A 492 0.23 -22.53 -20.43
CA LEU A 492 -0.87 -23.45 -20.72
C LEU A 492 -0.35 -24.61 -21.56
N VAL A 493 -0.51 -25.84 -21.07
CA VAL A 493 0.02 -27.04 -21.70
C VAL A 493 -1.11 -27.94 -22.17
N HIS A 494 -1.05 -28.33 -23.44
CA HIS A 494 -2.00 -29.27 -24.04
C HIS A 494 -1.98 -30.62 -23.31
N ILE A 495 -3.16 -31.18 -23.07
CA ILE A 495 -3.35 -32.56 -22.66
C ILE A 495 -3.86 -33.35 -23.86
N GLN A 496 -3.53 -34.64 -23.94
CA GLN A 496 -4.04 -35.52 -24.99
C GLN A 496 -5.58 -35.50 -24.97
N ASP A 497 -6.19 -35.27 -26.14
CA ASP A 497 -7.65 -35.12 -26.32
C ASP A 497 -8.32 -33.99 -25.52
N GLY A 498 -7.52 -33.10 -24.92
CA GLY A 498 -7.99 -31.98 -24.09
C GLY A 498 -8.51 -30.77 -24.87
N GLY A 499 -8.34 -30.71 -26.19
CA GLY A 499 -8.73 -29.55 -26.99
C GLY A 499 -7.76 -28.38 -26.90
N ILE A 500 -8.19 -27.20 -27.35
CA ILE A 500 -7.32 -26.01 -27.47
C ILE A 500 -7.29 -25.24 -26.15
N PRO A 501 -6.13 -25.06 -25.49
CA PRO A 501 -6.02 -24.22 -24.29
C PRO A 501 -6.45 -22.78 -24.55
N ILE A 502 -7.14 -22.21 -23.57
CA ILE A 502 -7.66 -20.84 -23.61
C ILE A 502 -7.37 -20.11 -22.31
N ILE A 503 -7.32 -18.79 -22.36
CA ILE A 503 -7.19 -17.91 -21.20
C ILE A 503 -7.91 -16.59 -21.47
N ASN A 504 -8.63 -16.09 -20.48
CA ASN A 504 -9.43 -14.87 -20.60
C ASN A 504 -8.75 -13.70 -19.88
N SER A 505 -8.32 -13.92 -18.64
CA SER A 505 -7.73 -12.87 -17.80
C SER A 505 -6.58 -13.36 -16.93
N ILE A 506 -5.66 -12.45 -16.60
CA ILE A 506 -4.66 -12.62 -15.55
C ILE A 506 -4.73 -11.38 -14.65
N GLU A 507 -4.86 -11.58 -13.35
CA GLU A 507 -4.83 -10.53 -12.33
C GLU A 507 -3.73 -10.85 -11.31
N THR A 508 -2.88 -9.87 -10.98
CA THR A 508 -1.86 -9.99 -9.95
C THR A 508 -1.92 -8.81 -9.00
N VAL A 509 -1.73 -9.09 -7.71
CA VAL A 509 -1.69 -8.07 -6.66
C VAL A 509 -0.54 -8.37 -5.71
N GLY A 510 0.42 -7.45 -5.63
CA GLY A 510 1.46 -7.46 -4.60
C GLY A 510 0.88 -7.17 -3.21
N VAL A 511 1.12 -8.05 -2.24
CA VAL A 511 0.58 -7.95 -0.88
C VAL A 511 1.64 -7.38 0.07
N PHE A 512 1.49 -6.11 0.45
CA PHE A 512 2.45 -5.38 1.30
C PHE A 512 2.24 -5.58 2.81
N HIS A 513 0.99 -5.84 3.21
CA HIS A 513 0.66 -6.08 4.61
C HIS A 513 0.99 -7.54 4.99
N VAL A 514 1.22 -7.80 6.27
CA VAL A 514 1.35 -9.17 6.79
C VAL A 514 -0.02 -9.86 6.76
N LEU A 515 -0.51 -10.16 5.55
CA LEU A 515 -1.66 -11.04 5.33
C LEU A 515 -1.17 -12.47 5.39
N TYR A 516 -2.02 -13.31 5.99
CA TYR A 516 -1.79 -14.72 6.17
C TYR A 516 -0.47 -15.00 6.93
N PRO A 517 -0.28 -14.44 8.14
CA PRO A 517 0.95 -14.61 8.93
C PRO A 517 1.24 -16.08 9.28
N LYS A 518 0.22 -16.95 9.20
CA LYS A 518 0.32 -18.39 9.46
C LYS A 518 0.77 -19.20 8.25
N MET A 519 0.76 -18.63 7.04
CA MET A 519 1.29 -19.31 5.85
C MET A 519 2.80 -19.34 5.89
N GLU A 520 3.39 -20.45 5.42
CA GLU A 520 4.84 -20.57 5.27
C GLU A 520 5.36 -19.53 4.28
N THR A 521 6.59 -19.06 4.50
CA THR A 521 7.17 -17.96 3.72
C THR A 521 7.63 -18.37 2.33
N ASN A 522 7.89 -19.65 2.06
CA ASN A 522 8.43 -20.12 0.78
C ASN A 522 7.52 -21.12 0.05
N ALA A 523 6.25 -21.19 0.46
CA ALA A 523 5.25 -22.06 -0.14
C ALA A 523 4.31 -21.26 -1.05
N THR A 524 3.76 -21.94 -2.05
CA THR A 524 2.65 -21.44 -2.87
C THR A 524 1.37 -22.14 -2.42
N TYR A 525 0.30 -21.38 -2.19
CA TYR A 525 -0.97 -21.91 -1.71
C TYR A 525 -2.06 -21.69 -2.76
N SER A 526 -2.77 -22.74 -3.16
CA SER A 526 -3.98 -22.61 -3.97
C SER A 526 -5.17 -22.24 -3.10
N LEU A 527 -5.99 -21.32 -3.56
CA LEU A 527 -7.25 -20.99 -2.92
C LEU A 527 -8.23 -22.16 -3.11
N VAL A 528 -8.74 -22.71 -2.01
CA VAL A 528 -9.84 -23.68 -2.06
C VAL A 528 -11.19 -22.97 -2.00
N THR A 529 -11.36 -22.07 -1.03
CA THR A 529 -12.60 -21.30 -0.89
C THR A 529 -12.39 -20.00 -0.10
N ARG A 530 -13.15 -18.96 -0.43
CA ARG A 530 -13.26 -17.69 0.30
C ARG A 530 -14.71 -17.23 0.22
N ILE A 531 -15.41 -17.20 1.35
CA ILE A 531 -16.88 -17.10 1.38
C ILE A 531 -17.35 -15.92 2.23
N ASN A 532 -18.28 -15.13 1.71
CA ASN A 532 -19.18 -14.27 2.49
C ASN A 532 -20.46 -15.07 2.80
N PHE A 533 -20.60 -15.57 4.03
CA PHE A 533 -21.70 -16.48 4.37
C PHE A 533 -23.06 -15.78 4.48
N GLY A 534 -23.10 -14.55 5.02
CA GLY A 534 -24.35 -13.83 5.24
C GLY A 534 -24.77 -12.90 4.09
N GLY A 535 -23.85 -12.60 3.18
CA GLY A 535 -24.01 -11.53 2.19
C GLY A 535 -23.81 -11.92 0.73
N PRO A 536 -23.89 -10.96 -0.20
CA PRO A 536 -23.58 -11.16 -1.60
C PRO A 536 -22.08 -11.38 -1.83
N GLU A 537 -21.72 -11.69 -3.09
CA GLU A 537 -20.32 -11.69 -3.50
C GLU A 537 -19.72 -10.29 -3.29
N VAL A 538 -18.55 -10.22 -2.66
CA VAL A 538 -17.81 -8.98 -2.47
C VAL A 538 -16.52 -9.05 -3.26
N ARG A 539 -16.26 -7.99 -4.02
CA ARG A 539 -15.05 -7.77 -4.80
C ARG A 539 -14.56 -6.36 -4.54
N TYR A 540 -13.37 -6.06 -5.03
CA TYR A 540 -12.95 -4.68 -5.10
C TYR A 540 -13.85 -3.88 -6.06
N ASP A 541 -14.30 -2.72 -5.60
CA ASP A 541 -14.79 -1.59 -6.39
C ASP A 541 -14.48 -0.28 -5.65
N LEU A 542 -14.87 0.87 -6.20
CA LEU A 542 -14.60 2.19 -5.59
C LEU A 542 -15.38 2.46 -4.30
N GLU A 543 -16.41 1.67 -4.01
CA GLU A 543 -17.33 1.81 -2.87
C GLU A 543 -17.10 0.74 -1.79
N THR A 544 -16.47 -0.39 -2.14
CA THR A 544 -16.12 -1.46 -1.21
C THR A 544 -14.75 -1.24 -0.56
N ASP A 545 -14.59 -1.84 0.60
CA ASP A 545 -13.34 -1.79 1.37
C ASP A 545 -12.46 -3.04 1.18
N GLU A 546 -12.67 -3.79 0.09
CA GLU A 546 -11.85 -4.95 -0.28
C GLU A 546 -10.57 -4.53 -1.01
N ILE A 547 -9.62 -3.98 -0.26
CA ILE A 547 -8.41 -3.35 -0.79
C ILE A 547 -7.29 -4.32 -1.26
N TYR A 548 -7.56 -5.62 -1.43
CA TYR A 548 -6.55 -6.59 -1.89
C TYR A 548 -6.98 -7.36 -3.14
N ASN A 549 -8.01 -6.87 -3.84
CA ASN A 549 -8.64 -7.51 -4.99
C ASN A 549 -9.05 -8.97 -4.73
N ARG A 550 -9.41 -9.34 -3.49
CA ARG A 550 -9.91 -10.70 -3.20
C ARG A 550 -11.37 -10.81 -3.61
N ILE A 551 -11.75 -11.99 -4.10
CA ILE A 551 -13.15 -12.33 -4.33
C ILE A 551 -13.65 -13.11 -3.12
N TRP A 552 -14.69 -12.59 -2.48
CA TRP A 552 -15.47 -13.29 -1.45
C TRP A 552 -16.75 -13.78 -2.08
N SER A 553 -16.80 -15.07 -2.41
CA SER A 553 -17.98 -15.67 -3.04
C SER A 553 -19.16 -15.72 -2.07
N LYS A 554 -20.38 -15.56 -2.58
CA LYS A 554 -21.59 -15.76 -1.77
C LYS A 554 -21.66 -17.21 -1.28
N GLY A 555 -21.88 -17.39 0.02
CA GLY A 555 -22.07 -18.71 0.62
C GLY A 555 -23.45 -19.30 0.32
N ALA A 556 -23.49 -20.59 -0.03
CA ALA A 556 -24.72 -21.38 -0.01
C ALA A 556 -24.86 -21.99 1.39
N THR A 557 -25.87 -21.55 2.14
CA THR A 557 -26.08 -21.94 3.54
C THR A 557 -27.57 -22.19 3.81
N PRO A 558 -27.93 -23.23 4.58
CA PRO A 558 -29.31 -23.46 5.01
C PRO A 558 -29.73 -22.57 6.19
N TYR A 559 -28.79 -21.81 6.77
CA TYR A 559 -29.02 -20.93 7.93
C TYR A 559 -29.60 -19.57 7.53
N ALA A 560 -30.19 -18.87 8.49
CA ALA A 560 -30.73 -17.53 8.26
C ALA A 560 -29.61 -16.49 8.21
N ASN A 561 -29.74 -15.52 7.31
CA ASN A 561 -28.79 -14.41 7.18
C ASN A 561 -29.13 -13.30 8.17
N VAL A 562 -28.11 -12.78 8.83
CA VAL A 562 -28.20 -11.66 9.77
C VAL A 562 -27.25 -10.58 9.30
N SER A 563 -27.74 -9.34 9.20
CA SER A 563 -26.92 -8.17 8.83
C SER A 563 -26.98 -7.12 9.94
N GLY A 564 -25.85 -6.48 10.21
CA GLY A 564 -25.76 -5.43 11.23
C GLY A 564 -24.39 -4.75 11.23
N LEU A 565 -24.35 -3.49 11.65
CA LEU A 565 -23.08 -2.76 11.81
C LEU A 565 -22.29 -3.36 13.00
N PRO A 566 -21.00 -3.67 12.84
CA PRO A 566 -20.18 -4.17 13.93
C PRO A 566 -20.19 -3.19 15.11
N THR A 567 -20.54 -3.67 16.31
CA THR A 567 -20.59 -2.85 17.53
C THR A 567 -19.21 -2.52 18.08
N ASN A 568 -18.16 -3.19 17.58
CA ASN A 568 -16.77 -2.98 17.99
C ASN A 568 -15.86 -3.09 16.74
N LEU A 569 -15.43 -1.95 16.21
CA LEU A 569 -14.44 -1.89 15.13
C LEU A 569 -13.06 -2.04 15.78
N ALA A 570 -12.62 -3.29 15.98
CA ALA A 570 -11.24 -3.56 16.36
C ALA A 570 -10.30 -2.93 15.31
N PRO A 571 -9.14 -2.36 15.72
CA PRO A 571 -8.31 -1.55 14.84
C PRO A 571 -7.77 -2.30 13.61
N THR A 572 -7.64 -3.63 13.63
CA THR A 572 -7.37 -4.47 12.46
C THR A 572 -7.81 -5.92 12.72
N PHE A 573 -8.63 -6.52 11.84
CA PHE A 573 -8.88 -7.96 11.83
C PHE A 573 -7.67 -8.71 11.24
N GLU A 574 -7.37 -9.93 11.73
CA GLU A 574 -6.34 -10.79 11.10
C GLU A 574 -6.71 -11.04 9.63
N ASN A 575 -5.73 -10.89 8.73
CA ASN A 575 -5.93 -10.95 7.27
C ASN A 575 -6.82 -9.85 6.68
N HIS A 576 -7.20 -8.84 7.46
CA HIS A 576 -7.90 -7.63 7.00
C HIS A 576 -9.09 -7.90 6.04
N PRO A 577 -10.08 -8.76 6.40
CA PRO A 577 -11.31 -8.89 5.64
C PRO A 577 -12.06 -7.55 5.54
N PRO A 578 -12.78 -7.32 4.42
CA PRO A 578 -13.56 -6.09 4.24
C PRO A 578 -14.73 -6.04 5.24
N ARG A 579 -15.03 -4.85 5.76
CA ARG A 579 -16.15 -4.56 6.67
C ARG A 579 -17.47 -4.97 6.07
N SER A 580 -17.65 -4.86 4.76
CA SER A 580 -18.84 -5.36 4.06
C SER A 580 -19.06 -6.86 4.29
N VAL A 581 -17.99 -7.67 4.26
CA VAL A 581 -18.06 -9.11 4.60
C VAL A 581 -18.25 -9.31 6.10
N MET A 582 -17.62 -8.48 6.94
CA MET A 582 -17.75 -8.58 8.40
C MET A 582 -19.11 -8.09 8.95
N ALA A 583 -19.90 -7.37 8.14
CA ALA A 583 -21.24 -6.89 8.50
C ALA A 583 -22.33 -7.94 8.30
N ASP A 584 -22.01 -9.03 7.60
CA ASP A 584 -22.93 -10.09 7.24
C ASP A 584 -22.54 -11.40 7.96
N ALA A 585 -23.54 -12.09 8.52
CA ALA A 585 -23.35 -13.36 9.22
C ALA A 585 -24.49 -14.35 8.95
N ILE A 586 -24.25 -15.60 9.34
CA ILE A 586 -25.27 -16.66 9.40
C ILE A 586 -25.48 -17.06 10.85
N GLU A 587 -26.72 -17.37 11.20
CA GLU A 587 -27.08 -17.79 12.55
C GLU A 587 -27.69 -19.20 12.55
N SER A 588 -27.11 -20.09 13.35
CA SER A 588 -27.71 -21.39 13.67
C SER A 588 -28.87 -21.26 14.64
N ASN A 589 -29.82 -22.20 14.58
CA ASN A 589 -30.76 -22.37 15.68
C ASN A 589 -30.10 -23.12 16.86
N ALA A 590 -30.70 -23.05 18.06
CA ALA A 590 -30.13 -23.63 19.28
C ALA A 590 -29.94 -25.17 19.26
N SER A 591 -30.48 -25.87 18.27
CA SER A 591 -30.45 -27.34 18.17
C SER A 591 -29.60 -27.87 17.00
N ASP A 592 -29.07 -26.98 16.14
CA ASP A 592 -28.42 -27.36 14.88
C ASP A 592 -27.14 -26.53 14.66
N PRO A 593 -25.96 -27.06 15.02
CA PRO A 593 -24.70 -26.32 14.93
C PRO A 593 -24.30 -26.03 13.48
N ILE A 594 -23.71 -24.86 13.23
CA ILE A 594 -23.17 -24.51 11.91
C ILE A 594 -22.06 -25.50 11.53
N THR A 595 -22.32 -26.30 10.49
CA THR A 595 -21.33 -27.20 9.90
C THR A 595 -20.87 -26.64 8.57
N LEU A 596 -19.59 -26.28 8.48
CA LEU A 596 -18.96 -25.78 7.26
C LEU A 596 -18.24 -26.93 6.55
N THR A 597 -18.74 -27.33 5.39
CA THR A 597 -18.11 -28.36 4.56
C THR A 597 -17.21 -27.69 3.53
N ILE A 598 -15.96 -28.18 3.42
CA ILE A 598 -15.01 -27.73 2.39
C ILE A 598 -14.72 -28.93 1.50
N ASP A 599 -15.15 -28.84 0.24
CA ASP A 599 -14.83 -29.85 -0.76
C ASP A 599 -13.40 -29.61 -1.27
N LEU A 600 -12.51 -30.56 -0.97
CA LEU A 600 -11.15 -30.51 -1.51
C LEU A 600 -11.17 -31.00 -2.97
N PRO A 601 -10.34 -30.39 -3.86
CA PRO A 601 -10.17 -30.92 -5.20
C PRO A 601 -9.69 -32.38 -5.15
N GLN A 602 -10.33 -33.24 -5.93
CA GLN A 602 -10.02 -34.67 -6.00
C GLN A 602 -8.58 -34.84 -6.52
N LEU A 603 -7.66 -35.30 -5.66
CA LEU A 603 -6.33 -35.73 -6.09
C LEU A 603 -6.49 -37.05 -6.86
N THR A 604 -6.27 -37.02 -8.18
CA THR A 604 -6.13 -38.26 -8.96
C THR A 604 -4.95 -39.06 -8.41
N SER A 605 -5.20 -40.30 -8.01
CA SER A 605 -4.18 -41.18 -7.45
C SER A 605 -3.13 -41.52 -8.51
N PRO A 606 -1.84 -41.62 -8.18
CA PRO A 606 -0.81 -42.14 -9.10
C PRO A 606 -1.09 -43.58 -9.57
N CYS A 607 -2.06 -44.27 -8.97
CA CYS A 607 -2.39 -45.65 -9.31
C CYS A 607 -3.33 -45.78 -10.51
N ASP A 608 -3.93 -44.69 -11.00
CA ASP A 608 -4.91 -44.77 -12.09
C ASP A 608 -4.25 -44.85 -13.50
N ASP A 609 -2.94 -44.63 -13.61
CA ASP A 609 -2.18 -44.62 -14.87
C ASP A 609 -1.36 -45.90 -15.17
N ILE A 610 -1.47 -46.97 -14.39
CA ILE A 610 -0.76 -48.24 -14.68
C ILE A 610 -1.67 -49.16 -15.49
N ALA A 611 -1.70 -48.94 -16.80
CA ALA A 611 -2.19 -49.93 -17.75
C ALA A 611 -1.11 -51.01 -17.97
N GLU A 612 -1.47 -52.26 -17.62
CA GLU A 612 -0.81 -53.55 -17.89
C GLU A 612 0.45 -53.97 -17.08
N PRO A 613 0.39 -55.07 -16.29
CA PRO A 613 1.49 -55.57 -15.47
C PRO A 613 2.33 -56.66 -16.17
N THR A 614 2.92 -56.37 -17.34
CA THR A 614 3.73 -57.40 -18.05
C THR A 614 5.08 -56.96 -18.62
N GLN A 615 5.54 -55.71 -18.43
CA GLN A 615 6.88 -55.29 -18.90
C GLN A 615 7.87 -54.86 -17.81
N LEU A 616 7.49 -54.88 -16.53
CA LEU A 616 8.38 -54.41 -15.45
C LEU A 616 9.27 -55.52 -14.84
N MET A 617 8.89 -56.80 -14.97
CA MET A 617 9.62 -57.90 -14.31
C MET A 617 10.85 -58.39 -15.08
N ASP A 618 10.89 -58.22 -16.41
CA ASP A 618 12.04 -58.66 -17.22
C ASP A 618 13.24 -57.70 -17.13
N THR A 619 12.99 -56.42 -16.81
CA THR A 619 14.05 -55.39 -16.75
C THR A 619 14.85 -55.45 -15.44
N ILE A 620 14.26 -55.94 -14.35
CA ILE A 620 14.89 -55.96 -13.01
C ILE A 620 15.73 -57.23 -12.79
N ALA A 621 15.40 -58.35 -13.44
CA ALA A 621 16.12 -59.61 -13.28
C ALA A 621 17.51 -59.63 -13.97
N PHE A 622 17.75 -58.76 -14.96
CA PHE A 622 18.99 -58.80 -15.76
C PHE A 622 20.16 -57.98 -15.15
N LYS A 623 19.92 -57.10 -14.18
CA LYS A 623 20.95 -56.15 -13.67
C LYS A 623 21.58 -56.48 -12.31
N LEU A 624 21.22 -57.59 -11.66
CA LEU A 624 21.70 -57.93 -10.31
C LEU A 624 22.82 -59.01 -10.24
N GLN A 625 23.47 -59.36 -11.35
CA GLN A 625 24.47 -60.46 -11.37
C GLN A 625 25.96 -60.08 -11.42
N GLU A 626 26.38 -58.80 -11.36
CA GLU A 626 27.82 -58.46 -11.38
C GLU A 626 28.32 -57.72 -10.13
N LYS A 627 28.76 -58.55 -9.17
CA LYS A 627 29.89 -58.47 -8.21
C LYS A 627 30.28 -57.19 -7.42
N PRO A 628 30.88 -57.38 -6.21
CA PRO A 628 30.96 -56.39 -5.13
C PRO A 628 32.35 -55.73 -4.99
N LYS A 629 32.43 -54.53 -4.37
CA LYS A 629 33.49 -54.18 -3.39
C LYS A 629 33.40 -52.78 -2.75
N ALA A 630 33.54 -52.81 -1.41
CA ALA A 630 34.24 -51.88 -0.50
C ALA A 630 33.64 -50.50 -0.18
N LEU A 631 32.90 -50.41 0.94
CA LEU A 631 32.73 -49.17 1.72
C LEU A 631 33.82 -49.05 2.80
N ARG A 632 34.44 -47.86 2.90
CA ARG A 632 35.11 -47.38 4.12
C ARG A 632 34.18 -46.39 4.82
N THR A 633 34.11 -46.52 6.12
CA THR A 633 33.33 -45.74 7.09
C THR A 633 33.91 -44.34 7.32
N HIS A 634 33.04 -43.33 7.42
CA HIS A 634 33.23 -42.19 8.31
C HIS A 634 31.88 -41.72 8.86
N GLU A 635 31.83 -41.53 10.17
CA GLU A 635 30.69 -41.11 10.99
C GLU A 635 30.34 -39.63 10.77
N SER A 636 29.06 -39.36 10.55
CA SER A 636 28.36 -38.17 11.05
C SER A 636 26.86 -38.43 11.00
N ASP A 637 26.18 -38.23 12.13
CA ASP A 637 24.72 -38.31 12.26
C ASP A 637 24.02 -37.32 11.33
N ASP A 638 23.56 -37.81 10.18
CA ASP A 638 22.57 -37.16 9.31
C ASP A 638 21.90 -38.23 8.43
N LEU A 639 20.63 -37.98 8.09
CA LEU A 639 19.71 -38.79 7.26
C LEU A 639 20.31 -40.01 6.52
N ALA A 640 19.67 -41.18 6.69
CA ALA A 640 19.92 -42.35 5.86
C ALA A 640 19.75 -42.04 4.36
N MET A 641 20.86 -41.75 3.71
CA MET A 641 21.00 -41.42 2.30
C MET A 641 21.37 -42.71 1.55
N ILE A 642 20.42 -43.32 0.85
CA ILE A 642 20.74 -44.39 -0.10
C ILE A 642 21.23 -43.71 -1.39
N LEU A 643 22.55 -43.53 -1.48
CA LEU A 643 23.22 -43.14 -2.72
C LEU A 643 23.30 -44.35 -3.66
N GLY A 644 22.41 -44.40 -4.64
CA GLY A 644 22.59 -45.20 -5.85
C GLY A 644 23.07 -44.29 -6.98
N GLN A 645 24.29 -44.52 -7.48
CA GLN A 645 24.86 -43.79 -8.60
C GLN A 645 24.45 -44.50 -9.90
N ASP A 646 23.71 -43.83 -10.77
CA ASP A 646 23.58 -44.21 -12.19
C ASP A 646 23.82 -42.94 -13.03
N THR A 647 24.64 -43.07 -14.06
CA THR A 647 25.01 -41.99 -14.96
C THR A 647 23.85 -41.70 -15.90
N ASP A 648 22.91 -40.87 -15.45
CA ASP A 648 22.21 -39.84 -16.24
C ASP A 648 20.98 -39.32 -15.45
N SER A 649 21.21 -38.23 -14.71
CA SER A 649 20.25 -37.15 -14.39
C SER A 649 18.78 -37.52 -14.09
N LYS A 650 18.44 -37.61 -12.78
CA LYS A 650 17.30 -36.92 -12.08
C LYS A 650 17.15 -37.49 -10.65
N TYR A 651 17.30 -36.64 -9.64
CA TYR A 651 16.96 -36.99 -8.25
C TYR A 651 15.43 -36.96 -8.08
N VAL A 652 14.84 -38.04 -7.57
CA VAL A 652 13.47 -38.06 -7.06
C VAL A 652 13.55 -37.96 -5.54
N THR A 653 13.07 -36.85 -4.97
CA THR A 653 12.96 -36.67 -3.53
C THR A 653 11.50 -36.88 -3.12
N ILE A 654 11.21 -37.88 -2.29
CA ILE A 654 9.90 -38.04 -1.64
C ILE A 654 10.09 -37.63 -0.17
N PRO A 655 9.43 -36.56 0.33
CA PRO A 655 9.49 -36.24 1.75
C PRO A 655 8.61 -37.22 2.54
N TRP A 656 9.17 -37.85 3.56
CA TRP A 656 8.41 -38.61 4.57
C TRP A 656 8.80 -38.14 5.98
N LYS A 657 7.81 -37.83 6.81
CA LYS A 657 7.97 -37.62 8.26
C LYS A 657 7.39 -38.85 8.99
N PRO A 658 8.15 -39.57 9.82
CA PRO A 658 7.57 -40.47 10.79
C PRO A 658 6.83 -39.65 11.86
N LYS A 659 5.59 -40.03 12.19
CA LYS A 659 4.95 -39.64 13.45
C LYS A 659 5.46 -40.60 14.53
N MET A 660 6.19 -40.10 15.52
CA MET A 660 6.43 -40.85 16.77
C MET A 660 5.14 -40.84 17.57
N ASP A 661 4.65 -42.03 17.92
CA ASP A 661 3.57 -42.19 18.89
C ASP A 661 4.19 -42.36 20.28
N TYR A 662 4.13 -41.30 21.08
CA TYR A 662 4.68 -41.26 22.44
C TYR A 662 3.72 -41.94 23.42
N GLU A 663 3.54 -43.26 23.31
CA GLU A 663 2.87 -43.99 24.39
C GLU A 663 3.32 -45.44 24.59
N ASN A 664 4.12 -46.04 23.71
CA ASN A 664 4.79 -47.32 24.00
C ASN A 664 6.04 -47.50 23.14
N ASN A 665 7.23 -47.46 23.77
CA ASN A 665 8.56 -47.67 23.18
C ASN A 665 8.71 -49.05 22.50
N SER A 666 8.08 -49.24 21.33
CA SER A 666 8.28 -50.40 20.46
C SER A 666 8.05 -50.03 18.99
N LEU A 667 9.08 -50.23 18.16
CA LEU A 667 8.98 -50.17 16.70
C LEU A 667 8.14 -51.36 16.21
N LYS A 668 6.93 -51.12 15.70
CA LYS A 668 6.19 -52.14 14.95
C LYS A 668 6.62 -52.12 13.47
N PRO A 669 6.86 -53.27 12.84
CA PRO A 669 7.21 -53.31 11.42
C PRO A 669 6.03 -52.87 10.54
N LEU A 670 6.33 -52.09 9.49
CA LEU A 670 5.39 -51.65 8.46
C LEU A 670 4.74 -52.86 7.76
N LYS A 671 3.40 -52.88 7.66
CA LYS A 671 2.69 -53.68 6.65
C LYS A 671 2.64 -52.89 5.34
N LEU A 672 3.50 -53.25 4.38
CA LEU A 672 3.32 -52.83 2.99
C LEU A 672 2.05 -53.48 2.42
N LYS A 673 1.09 -52.69 2.00
CA LYS A 673 -0.05 -53.16 1.19
C LYS A 673 0.36 -53.01 -0.28
N ASN A 674 0.52 -54.13 -0.98
CA ASN A 674 0.75 -54.14 -2.41
C ASN A 674 -0.54 -53.75 -3.15
N CYS A 675 -0.43 -53.01 -4.26
CA CYS A 675 -1.58 -52.52 -5.06
C CYS A 675 -2.25 -53.62 -5.90
N THR A 676 -1.93 -54.89 -5.66
CA THR A 676 -2.68 -56.04 -6.14
C THR A 676 -3.16 -56.79 -4.91
N GLY A 677 -4.47 -56.81 -4.67
CA GLY A 677 -5.06 -57.64 -3.63
C GLY A 677 -4.74 -59.11 -3.89
N ASP A 678 -3.81 -59.68 -3.11
CA ASP A 678 -3.95 -60.96 -2.39
C ASP A 678 -2.60 -61.54 -1.93
N LYS A 679 -2.62 -62.00 -0.67
CA LYS A 679 -1.63 -62.77 0.12
C LYS A 679 -0.40 -62.05 0.70
N PRO A 680 -0.11 -62.25 2.02
CA PRO A 680 1.13 -61.80 2.65
C PRO A 680 2.30 -62.73 2.28
N ILE A 681 3.44 -62.15 1.91
CA ILE A 681 4.71 -62.88 1.75
C ILE A 681 5.29 -63.16 3.14
N GLN A 682 5.74 -64.40 3.35
CA GLN A 682 6.35 -64.91 4.57
C GLN A 682 7.59 -64.11 5.00
N SER A 683 7.81 -64.07 6.31
CA SER A 683 9.02 -63.57 6.97
C SER A 683 10.28 -64.21 6.40
N VAL A 684 11.27 -63.39 6.05
CA VAL A 684 12.66 -63.82 5.91
C VAL A 684 13.48 -62.97 6.88
N ASP A 685 14.14 -63.66 7.81
CA ASP A 685 14.99 -63.07 8.85
C ASP A 685 16.19 -62.33 8.27
N ALA A 686 16.59 -61.27 8.97
CA ALA A 686 17.76 -60.46 8.66
C ALA A 686 19.07 -61.23 8.90
N ASN A 687 19.93 -61.26 7.89
CA ASN A 687 21.39 -61.35 8.02
C ASN A 687 22.04 -60.57 6.87
#